data_AF-A0A7Y8KTC2-F1
#
_entry.id   AF-A0A7Y8KTC2-F1
#
_cell.length_a   1.000
_cell.length_b   1.000
_cell.length_c   1.000
_cell.angle_alpha   90.00
_cell.angle_beta   90.00
_cell.angle_gamma   90.00
#
_symmetry.space_group_name_H-M   'P 1'
#
loop_
_entity.id
_entity.type
_entity.pdbx_description
1 polymer ?
#
loop_
_entity_poly.entity_id
_entity_poly.type
_entity_poly.pdbx_seq_one_letter_code
_entity_poly.pdbx_strand_id
1 'polypeptide(L)'
;MYDHRPLALGVGLACAALAFSAPAAFSAEPRADALAEIGQFRDHAQWLDALAAIERARVQSPEDTLLYRLQVLTLSDIGNAYRAWQLYLARPDLFDTAQKERLEGNYLAKLVGWSLAFGPSEDTRLDEADAALVQMQQYLERDGTTVQQAPLRIRHDRLILLNRLGRHAQVRDEYRGLLAEGHPVPNYLLAAVGDSLMATQHPDEAIPVLEAALKADPSLPQARSELAYAYLEDEHADTAIALLKRWQADEPAWRWANGAKAPYPNWPRYEADLNLAMVRAYSGDLPTAQRDLEKMVEVGPGNTGTQSSLGNVYLMRGWPRRALERYSMANTLDPRDVPARLGQYDAYVQVQRDDLARPIHDTLLAAYPNQPSVQRMDRSWRAHRGWQWHAYAEGGRSSGGGGASPLGNDDGRYGVEVQSPVLDDRWRLVAFADRRSVDFQDESIDPLRIGVGTRYRYGRADAEAFIHRANDHIGETGLSAGFGWQFSDQWHAGITAARNDPEASMQARVSGITADSIALAADYRRDERTHWSLGASQFRYDDGNRRDTVTTAIEQRLMTRPTVFVDGLGSLYASRGSRDDVPYFNPSEDRSVEIGLRVDQQLWRHYERHFRHRLTVSVGQYWQQGYGSAIVPSAEYRHEWQLGEGRIFEYGIRWSRPVYDGQRERHIGLDAGLRWGE
;
A
#
# COMPACT_ATOMS: atom_id res chain seq x y z
N MET A 1 24.88 10.77 27.57
CA MET A 1 25.79 11.20 28.64
C MET A 1 27.22 11.17 28.11
N TYR A 2 27.58 12.22 27.38
CA TYR A 2 28.94 12.76 27.19
C TYR A 2 28.67 14.20 26.79
N ASP A 3 29.08 15.09 27.69
CA ASP A 3 28.70 16.49 27.75
C ASP A 3 30.01 17.28 27.70
N HIS A 4 30.26 18.00 26.61
CA HIS A 4 31.20 19.13 26.57
C HIS A 4 30.92 20.03 25.34
N ARG A 5 30.17 21.11 25.63
CA ARG A 5 30.26 22.52 25.21
C ARG A 5 30.94 22.94 23.87
N PRO A 6 30.40 24.01 23.25
CA PRO A 6 30.63 24.38 21.85
C PRO A 6 31.96 25.08 21.59
N LEU A 7 32.55 24.77 20.42
CA LEU A 7 33.62 25.52 19.77
C LEU A 7 33.10 26.88 19.28
N ALA A 8 32.95 27.82 20.21
CA ALA A 8 32.85 29.24 19.95
C ALA A 8 34.20 29.88 20.26
N LEU A 9 35.21 29.68 19.40
CA LEU A 9 36.50 30.36 19.45
C LEU A 9 37.24 30.14 18.11
N GLY A 10 36.75 30.80 17.07
CA GLY A 10 37.33 30.72 15.72
C GLY A 10 37.01 31.90 14.79
N VAL A 11 36.46 33.00 15.33
CA VAL A 11 36.18 34.23 14.55
C VAL A 11 36.79 35.49 15.21
N GLY A 12 37.34 35.36 16.43
CA GLY A 12 37.90 36.49 17.20
C GLY A 12 39.30 36.97 16.80
N LEU A 13 40.00 36.31 15.86
CA LEU A 13 41.40 36.62 15.52
C LEU A 13 41.62 37.15 14.10
N ALA A 14 40.56 37.30 13.29
CA ALA A 14 40.62 38.07 12.03
C ALA A 14 40.25 39.56 12.22
N CYS A 15 39.65 39.93 13.35
CA CYS A 15 39.21 41.31 13.62
C CYS A 15 40.27 42.20 14.29
N ALA A 16 41.45 41.67 14.66
CA ALA A 16 42.49 42.46 15.34
C ALA A 16 43.64 42.92 14.41
N ALA A 17 43.70 42.45 13.15
CA ALA A 17 44.74 42.84 12.19
C ALA A 17 44.31 43.96 11.20
N LEU A 18 43.08 44.49 11.33
CA LEU A 18 42.58 45.62 10.51
C LEU A 18 42.44 46.93 11.31
N ALA A 19 42.95 46.99 12.55
CA ALA A 19 42.82 48.16 13.44
C ALA A 19 43.96 49.19 13.33
N PHE A 20 44.79 49.13 12.29
CA PHE A 20 45.77 50.19 11.97
C PHE A 20 45.72 50.56 10.49
N SER A 21 44.57 51.06 10.05
CA SER A 21 44.50 52.02 8.95
C SER A 21 44.02 53.35 9.53
N ALA A 22 44.79 54.41 9.26
CA ALA A 22 44.52 55.78 9.67
C ALA A 22 43.09 56.21 9.26
N PRO A 23 42.47 57.18 9.96
CA PRO A 23 41.24 57.77 9.47
C PRO A 23 41.59 58.54 8.19
N ALA A 24 41.39 57.89 7.03
CA ALA A 24 41.19 58.65 5.81
C ALA A 24 39.97 59.53 6.10
N ALA A 25 40.19 60.84 6.11
CA ALA A 25 39.10 61.79 6.06
C ALA A 25 38.24 61.38 4.85
N PHE A 26 37.05 60.83 5.10
CA PHE A 26 36.06 60.61 4.05
C PHE A 26 35.72 61.99 3.50
N SER A 27 36.41 62.40 2.43
CA SER A 27 35.89 63.45 1.55
C SER A 27 34.54 62.95 1.08
N ALA A 28 33.48 63.73 1.32
CA ALA A 28 32.16 63.44 0.79
C ALA A 28 32.30 63.16 -0.71
N GLU A 29 32.17 61.90 -1.09
CA GLU A 29 32.22 61.52 -2.50
C GLU A 29 31.00 62.20 -3.14
N PRO A 30 31.18 63.01 -4.19
CA PRO A 30 30.05 63.65 -4.84
C PRO A 30 29.00 62.60 -5.18
N ARG A 31 27.73 62.86 -4.84
CA ARG A 31 26.60 61.93 -5.10
C ARG A 31 26.65 61.31 -6.51
N ALA A 32 27.12 62.07 -7.50
CA ALA A 32 27.30 61.61 -8.88
C ALA A 32 28.33 60.49 -9.04
N ASP A 33 29.47 60.57 -8.34
CA ASP A 33 30.55 59.60 -8.42
C ASP A 33 30.14 58.29 -7.75
N ALA A 34 29.47 58.37 -6.59
CA ALA A 34 28.89 57.21 -5.93
C ALA A 34 27.81 56.52 -6.81
N LEU A 35 26.95 57.29 -7.48
CA LEU A 35 25.95 56.72 -8.40
C LEU A 35 26.60 56.10 -9.64
N ALA A 36 27.70 56.65 -10.16
CA ALA A 36 28.44 56.09 -11.27
C ALA A 36 29.10 54.75 -10.90
N GLU A 37 29.73 54.67 -9.72
CA GLU A 37 30.31 53.43 -9.17
C GLU A 37 29.23 52.34 -9.00
N ILE A 38 28.09 52.68 -8.39
CA ILE A 38 26.96 51.77 -8.20
C ILE A 38 26.41 51.28 -9.54
N GLY A 39 26.25 52.18 -10.51
CA GLY A 39 25.80 51.86 -11.87
C GLY A 39 26.73 50.85 -12.54
N GLN A 40 28.04 51.10 -12.48
CA GLN A 40 29.05 50.19 -13.03
C GLN A 40 28.95 48.78 -12.42
N PHE A 41 28.87 48.66 -11.09
CA PHE A 41 28.74 47.34 -10.47
C PHE A 41 27.44 46.63 -10.87
N ARG A 42 26.31 47.35 -10.94
CA ARG A 42 25.03 46.76 -11.36
C ARG A 42 25.04 46.34 -12.83
N ASP A 43 25.62 47.12 -13.73
CA ASP A 43 25.71 46.81 -15.16
C ASP A 43 26.58 45.56 -15.42
N HIS A 44 27.58 45.31 -14.57
CA HIS A 44 28.42 44.10 -14.61
C HIS A 44 27.87 42.94 -13.76
N ALA A 45 26.65 43.06 -13.21
CA ALA A 45 26.05 42.08 -12.30
C ALA A 45 26.90 41.75 -11.05
N GLN A 46 27.75 42.69 -10.62
CA GLN A 46 28.54 42.62 -9.39
C GLN A 46 27.68 43.08 -8.20
N TRP A 47 26.63 42.32 -7.89
CA TRP A 47 25.57 42.76 -6.99
C TRP A 47 26.03 43.01 -5.55
N LEU A 48 26.96 42.20 -5.03
CA LEU A 48 27.49 42.38 -3.67
C LEU A 48 28.32 43.67 -3.57
N ASP A 49 29.14 43.97 -4.58
CA ASP A 49 29.92 45.20 -4.66
C ASP A 49 28.99 46.42 -4.81
N ALA A 50 27.96 46.30 -5.64
CA ALA A 50 26.91 47.32 -5.76
C ALA A 50 26.21 47.58 -4.43
N LEU A 51 25.83 46.54 -3.68
CA LEU A 51 25.17 46.68 -2.39
C LEU A 51 26.09 47.38 -1.38
N ALA A 52 27.37 46.99 -1.32
CA ALA A 52 28.35 47.63 -0.44
C ALA A 52 28.56 49.12 -0.78
N ALA A 53 28.64 49.47 -2.07
CA ALA A 53 28.72 50.86 -2.53
C ALA A 53 27.45 51.67 -2.17
N ILE A 54 26.26 51.09 -2.36
CA ILE A 54 24.99 51.70 -1.96
C ILE A 54 24.96 51.95 -0.45
N GLU A 55 25.35 50.97 0.38
CA GLU A 55 25.33 51.11 1.83
C GLU A 55 26.31 52.18 2.32
N ARG A 56 27.52 52.26 1.73
CA ARG A 56 28.47 53.35 1.99
C ARG A 56 27.86 54.73 1.66
N ALA A 57 27.25 54.86 0.49
CA ALA A 57 26.62 56.11 0.05
C ALA A 57 25.42 56.50 0.93
N ARG A 58 24.64 55.53 1.41
CA ARG A 58 23.50 55.75 2.31
C ARG A 58 23.90 56.20 3.71
N VAL A 59 25.06 55.80 4.21
CA VAL A 59 25.59 56.33 5.48
C VAL A 59 25.84 57.84 5.38
N GLN A 60 26.33 58.30 4.22
CA GLN A 60 26.61 59.71 3.98
C GLN A 60 25.35 60.51 3.61
N SER A 61 24.38 59.89 2.93
CA SER A 61 23.11 60.51 2.52
C SER A 61 21.88 59.64 2.88
N PRO A 62 21.47 59.58 4.17
CA PRO A 62 20.42 58.67 4.63
C PRO A 62 19.03 58.91 4.01
N GLU A 63 18.73 60.17 3.67
CA GLU A 63 17.44 60.60 3.11
C GLU A 63 17.35 60.53 1.58
N ASP A 64 18.41 60.09 0.88
CA ASP A 64 18.38 59.96 -0.58
C ASP A 64 17.45 58.80 -1.01
N THR A 65 16.33 59.16 -1.61
CA THR A 65 15.30 58.22 -2.08
C THR A 65 15.78 57.34 -3.22
N LEU A 66 16.71 57.81 -4.06
CA LEU A 66 17.29 57.01 -5.13
C LEU A 66 18.20 55.92 -4.57
N LEU A 67 19.08 56.27 -3.62
CA LEU A 67 19.95 55.29 -2.96
C LEU A 67 19.12 54.28 -2.15
N TYR A 68 18.02 54.70 -1.52
CA TYR A 68 17.06 53.80 -0.87
C TYR A 68 16.46 52.81 -1.87
N ARG A 69 15.91 53.31 -2.98
CA ARG A 69 15.31 52.48 -4.03
C ARG A 69 16.32 51.51 -4.62
N LEU A 70 17.54 51.97 -4.90
CA LEU A 70 18.64 51.13 -5.39
C LEU A 70 19.00 50.04 -4.38
N GLN A 71 19.06 50.33 -3.08
CA GLN A 71 19.31 49.29 -2.07
C GLN A 71 18.22 48.21 -2.09
N VAL A 72 16.95 48.60 -2.10
CA VAL A 72 15.82 47.65 -2.09
C VAL A 72 15.83 46.76 -3.33
N LEU A 73 16.01 47.37 -4.52
CA LEU A 73 16.07 46.62 -5.77
C LEU A 73 17.31 45.71 -5.83
N THR A 74 18.47 46.18 -5.35
CA THR A 74 19.71 45.37 -5.30
C THR A 74 19.58 44.19 -4.34
N LEU A 75 19.01 44.39 -3.16
CA LEU A 75 18.71 43.30 -2.21
C LEU A 75 17.78 42.27 -2.84
N SER A 76 16.78 42.72 -3.59
CA SER A 76 15.89 41.83 -4.33
C SER A 76 16.61 41.09 -5.46
N ASP A 77 17.53 41.74 -6.18
CA ASP A 77 18.32 41.13 -7.27
C ASP A 77 19.29 40.05 -6.73
N ILE A 78 19.84 40.23 -5.53
CA ILE A 78 20.72 39.26 -4.84
C ILE A 78 19.94 38.08 -4.25
N GLY A 79 18.61 38.16 -4.16
CA GLY A 79 17.77 37.13 -3.54
C GLY A 79 17.56 37.30 -2.03
N ASN A 80 17.97 38.44 -1.44
CA ASN A 80 17.55 38.82 -0.08
C ASN A 80 16.15 39.46 -0.10
N ALA A 81 15.20 38.71 -0.65
CA ALA A 81 13.85 39.16 -0.93
C ALA A 81 13.08 39.56 0.33
N TYR A 82 13.32 38.86 1.46
CA TYR A 82 12.70 39.19 2.74
C TYR A 82 13.09 40.59 3.22
N ARG A 83 14.40 40.92 3.18
CA ARG A 83 14.87 42.25 3.58
C ARG A 83 14.42 43.34 2.61
N ALA A 84 14.47 43.05 1.30
CA ALA A 84 13.98 43.97 0.27
C ALA A 84 12.50 44.32 0.50
N TRP A 85 11.66 43.32 0.77
CA TRP A 85 10.24 43.51 1.05
C TRP A 85 9.98 44.31 2.33
N GLN A 86 10.71 44.04 3.42
CA GLN A 86 10.61 44.83 4.65
C GLN A 86 10.92 46.31 4.43
N LEU A 87 11.96 46.62 3.66
CA LEU A 87 12.32 47.99 3.32
C LEU A 87 11.27 48.62 2.39
N TYR A 88 10.81 47.90 1.38
CA TYR A 88 9.72 48.35 0.52
C TYR A 88 8.47 48.76 1.31
N LEU A 89 8.01 47.95 2.26
CA LEU A 89 6.84 48.25 3.08
C LEU A 89 7.00 49.54 3.92
N ALA A 90 8.24 49.92 4.25
CA ALA A 90 8.49 51.14 5.01
C ALA A 90 8.34 52.42 4.18
N ARG A 91 8.53 52.36 2.85
CA ARG A 91 8.40 53.49 1.91
C ARG A 91 7.80 53.03 0.57
N PRO A 92 6.53 52.59 0.54
CA PRO A 92 5.92 51.96 -0.65
C PRO A 92 5.65 52.93 -1.80
N ASP A 93 5.60 54.23 -1.53
CA ASP A 93 5.41 55.32 -2.49
C ASP A 93 6.60 55.51 -3.45
N LEU A 94 7.78 55.00 -3.10
CA LEU A 94 9.00 55.10 -3.90
C LEU A 94 9.07 54.08 -5.06
N PHE A 95 8.11 53.17 -5.15
CA PHE A 95 8.11 52.06 -6.12
C PHE A 95 6.88 52.13 -7.01
N ASP A 96 7.09 51.89 -8.30
CA ASP A 96 5.98 51.72 -9.26
C ASP A 96 5.30 50.36 -9.10
N THR A 97 4.15 50.17 -9.74
CA THR A 97 3.34 48.94 -9.62
C THR A 97 4.13 47.68 -9.98
N ALA A 98 4.90 47.71 -11.07
CA ALA A 98 5.69 46.55 -11.51
C ALA A 98 6.79 46.19 -10.49
N GLN A 99 7.43 47.20 -9.89
CA GLN A 99 8.40 46.99 -8.81
C GLN A 99 7.77 46.42 -7.56
N LYS A 100 6.58 46.91 -7.17
CA LYS A 100 5.82 46.37 -6.02
C LYS A 100 5.50 44.89 -6.24
N GLU A 101 4.91 44.55 -7.38
CA GLU A 101 4.57 43.16 -7.74
C GLU A 101 5.82 42.26 -7.73
N ARG A 102 6.94 42.74 -8.28
CA ARG A 102 8.21 41.99 -8.27
C ARG A 102 8.72 41.74 -6.86
N LEU A 103 8.71 42.76 -6.00
CA LEU A 103 9.20 42.66 -4.62
C LEU A 103 8.33 41.73 -3.77
N GLU A 104 7.01 41.84 -3.91
CA GLU A 104 6.04 40.97 -3.22
C GLU A 104 6.12 39.53 -3.74
N GLY A 105 6.20 39.32 -5.06
CA GLY A 105 6.40 38.00 -5.64
C GLY A 105 7.73 37.34 -5.23
N ASN A 106 8.82 38.12 -5.15
CA ASN A 106 10.10 37.62 -4.64
C ASN A 106 10.04 37.23 -3.16
N TYR A 107 9.31 38.00 -2.34
CA TYR A 107 9.08 37.69 -0.94
C TYR A 107 8.31 36.37 -0.78
N LEU A 108 7.19 36.21 -1.49
CA LEU A 108 6.39 34.98 -1.43
C LEU A 108 7.20 33.76 -1.89
N ALA A 109 7.95 33.86 -2.99
CA ALA A 109 8.84 32.80 -3.44
C ALA A 109 9.91 32.44 -2.40
N LYS A 110 10.41 33.44 -1.65
CA LYS A 110 11.36 33.20 -0.56
C LYS A 110 10.73 32.43 0.60
N LEU A 111 9.49 32.74 0.95
CA LEU A 111 8.74 31.98 1.95
C LEU A 111 8.50 30.54 1.49
N VAL A 112 8.15 30.33 0.22
CA VAL A 112 8.02 28.98 -0.36
C VAL A 112 9.33 28.22 -0.22
N GLY A 113 10.46 28.83 -0.60
CA GLY A 113 11.77 28.21 -0.46
C GLY A 113 12.13 27.86 0.99
N TRP A 114 11.77 28.71 1.96
CA TRP A 114 11.95 28.39 3.39
C TRP A 114 11.06 27.25 3.85
N SER A 115 9.80 27.21 3.42
CA SER A 115 8.85 26.16 3.81
C SER A 115 9.22 24.73 3.39
N LEU A 116 10.17 24.59 2.47
CA LEU A 116 10.71 23.31 2.04
C LEU A 116 11.79 22.77 2.99
N ALA A 117 12.27 23.59 3.95
CA ALA A 117 13.20 23.15 4.98
C ALA A 117 12.54 22.15 5.95
N PHE A 118 13.38 21.35 6.62
CA PHE A 118 12.92 20.43 7.64
C PHE A 118 12.51 21.19 8.90
N GLY A 119 11.28 20.97 9.36
CA GLY A 119 10.84 21.49 10.66
C GLY A 119 11.54 20.79 11.84
N PRO A 120 11.60 21.45 13.01
CA PRO A 120 12.30 20.92 14.18
C PRO A 120 11.60 19.69 14.80
N SER A 121 10.28 19.58 14.63
CA SER A 121 9.43 18.51 15.16
C SER A 121 8.42 18.03 14.10
N GLU A 122 7.80 16.86 14.32
CA GLU A 122 6.72 16.38 13.46
C GLU A 122 5.54 17.36 13.45
N ASP A 123 5.15 17.88 14.61
CA ASP A 123 3.99 18.77 14.75
C ASP A 123 4.16 20.09 14.00
N THR A 124 5.37 20.67 14.05
CA THR A 124 5.66 21.99 13.45
C THR A 124 6.20 21.91 12.02
N ARG A 125 6.21 20.71 11.40
CA ARG A 125 6.91 20.49 10.12
C ARG A 125 6.30 21.22 8.92
N LEU A 126 5.02 21.59 9.03
CA LEU A 126 4.26 22.27 7.98
C LEU A 126 3.94 23.74 8.31
N ASP A 127 4.28 24.22 9.51
CA ASP A 127 3.94 25.57 9.98
C ASP A 127 4.42 26.65 9.00
N GLU A 128 5.65 26.53 8.49
CA GLU A 128 6.19 27.48 7.52
C GLU A 128 5.46 27.42 6.17
N ALA A 129 5.00 26.24 5.74
CA ALA A 129 4.24 26.07 4.50
C ALA A 129 2.83 26.63 4.63
N ASP A 130 2.15 26.37 5.76
CA ASP A 130 0.83 26.94 6.04
C ASP A 130 0.92 28.46 6.20
N ALA A 131 1.92 28.97 6.91
CA ALA A 131 2.15 30.41 7.04
C ALA A 131 2.43 31.07 5.68
N ALA A 132 3.27 30.46 4.83
CA ALA A 132 3.52 30.94 3.48
C ALA A 132 2.26 30.95 2.61
N LEU A 133 1.41 29.92 2.71
CA LEU A 133 0.15 29.86 1.98
C LEU A 133 -0.84 30.94 2.47
N VAL A 134 -0.89 31.21 3.77
CA VAL A 134 -1.68 32.31 4.35
C VAL A 134 -1.18 33.66 3.84
N GLN A 135 0.14 33.89 3.79
CA GLN A 135 0.70 35.14 3.24
C GLN A 135 0.34 35.32 1.76
N MET A 136 0.38 34.24 0.98
CA MET A 136 -0.03 34.27 -0.42
C MET A 136 -1.54 34.55 -0.57
N GLN A 137 -2.38 33.98 0.30
CA GLN A 137 -3.81 34.24 0.32
C GLN A 137 -4.12 35.71 0.64
N GLN A 138 -3.43 36.29 1.63
CA GLN A 138 -3.57 37.70 1.99
C GLN A 138 -3.20 38.64 0.84
N TYR A 139 -2.15 38.30 0.07
CA TYR A 139 -1.78 39.04 -1.12
C TYR A 139 -2.91 39.05 -2.16
N LEU A 140 -3.53 37.90 -2.43
CA LEU A 140 -4.64 37.78 -3.39
C LEU A 140 -5.89 38.55 -2.94
N GLU A 141 -6.22 38.47 -1.66
CA GLU A 141 -7.39 39.13 -1.08
C GLU A 141 -7.27 40.66 -1.04
N ARG A 142 -6.06 41.19 -0.80
CA ARG A 142 -5.81 42.64 -0.74
C ARG A 142 -6.28 43.37 -1.99
N ASP A 143 -6.03 42.75 -3.14
CA ASP A 143 -6.26 43.35 -4.44
C ASP A 143 -7.55 42.79 -5.11
N GLY A 144 -8.34 41.98 -4.38
CA GLY A 144 -9.54 41.31 -4.89
C GLY A 144 -9.27 40.35 -6.04
N THR A 145 -8.02 39.92 -6.20
CA THR A 145 -7.55 39.12 -7.33
C THR A 145 -7.86 37.65 -7.07
N THR A 146 -8.57 37.00 -8.00
CA THR A 146 -8.78 35.55 -7.90
C THR A 146 -7.48 34.80 -8.19
N VAL A 147 -7.35 33.54 -7.73
CA VAL A 147 -6.16 32.71 -8.03
C VAL A 147 -5.90 32.62 -9.54
N GLN A 148 -6.97 32.53 -10.35
CA GLN A 148 -6.88 32.47 -11.81
C GLN A 148 -6.34 33.76 -12.42
N GLN A 149 -6.64 34.92 -11.82
CA GLN A 149 -6.18 36.24 -12.27
C GLN A 149 -4.80 36.63 -11.72
N ALA A 150 -4.28 35.87 -10.75
CA ALA A 150 -3.01 36.15 -10.13
C ALA A 150 -1.84 36.02 -11.13
N PRO A 151 -0.73 36.78 -10.93
CA PRO A 151 0.49 36.60 -11.70
C PRO A 151 0.93 35.14 -11.75
N LEU A 152 1.34 34.65 -12.93
CA LEU A 152 1.69 33.24 -13.16
C LEU A 152 2.69 32.69 -12.14
N ARG A 153 3.68 33.48 -11.75
CA ARG A 153 4.65 33.09 -10.73
C ARG A 153 4.00 32.73 -9.39
N ILE A 154 3.01 33.50 -8.96
CA ILE A 154 2.29 33.26 -7.70
C ILE A 154 1.50 31.96 -7.81
N ARG A 155 0.82 31.74 -8.95
CA ARG A 155 0.12 30.49 -9.24
C ARG A 155 1.07 29.29 -9.23
N HIS A 156 2.25 29.44 -9.82
CA HIS A 156 3.29 28.41 -9.84
C HIS A 156 3.85 28.08 -8.45
N ASP A 157 4.25 29.11 -7.68
CA ASP A 157 4.80 28.94 -6.33
C ASP A 157 3.75 28.36 -5.37
N ARG A 158 2.47 28.66 -5.60
CA ARG A 158 1.34 28.04 -4.88
C ARG A 158 1.29 26.52 -5.06
N LEU A 159 1.55 26.00 -6.26
CA LEU A 159 1.54 24.56 -6.51
C LEU A 159 2.56 23.82 -5.63
N ILE A 160 3.73 24.41 -5.38
CA ILE A 160 4.75 23.85 -4.48
C ILE A 160 4.22 23.77 -3.06
N LEU A 161 3.62 24.86 -2.55
CA LEU A 161 3.04 24.87 -1.19
C LEU A 161 1.91 23.87 -1.05
N LEU A 162 1.02 23.79 -2.04
CA LEU A 162 -0.10 22.85 -2.04
C LEU A 162 0.40 21.39 -2.05
N ASN A 163 1.42 21.08 -2.85
CA ASN A 163 2.05 19.77 -2.85
C ASN A 163 2.67 19.47 -1.47
N ARG A 164 3.46 20.40 -0.92
CA ARG A 164 4.09 20.26 0.41
C ARG A 164 3.09 20.02 1.53
N LEU A 165 1.91 20.63 1.44
CA LEU A 165 0.80 20.50 2.40
C LEU A 165 -0.06 19.24 2.17
N GLY A 166 0.28 18.41 1.19
CA GLY A 166 -0.46 17.20 0.82
C GLY A 166 -1.81 17.50 0.13
N ARG A 167 -2.03 18.72 -0.36
CA ARG A 167 -3.26 19.14 -1.05
C ARG A 167 -3.20 18.77 -2.54
N HIS A 168 -2.88 17.51 -2.82
CA HIS A 168 -2.57 17.02 -4.17
C HIS A 168 -3.73 17.17 -5.17
N ALA A 169 -4.98 17.03 -4.71
CA ALA A 169 -6.16 17.29 -5.55
C ALA A 169 -6.21 18.74 -6.05
N GLN A 170 -5.86 19.71 -5.20
CA GLN A 170 -5.80 21.12 -5.58
C GLN A 170 -4.66 21.38 -6.57
N VAL A 171 -3.49 20.76 -6.36
CA VAL A 171 -2.36 20.85 -7.31
C VAL A 171 -2.79 20.36 -8.70
N ARG A 172 -3.41 19.17 -8.78
CA ARG A 172 -3.91 18.60 -10.05
C ARG A 172 -4.90 19.54 -10.73
N ASP A 173 -5.88 20.06 -9.98
CA ASP A 173 -6.94 20.88 -10.54
C ASP A 173 -6.40 22.26 -11.01
N GLU A 174 -5.51 22.89 -10.23
CA GLU A 174 -4.83 24.14 -10.62
C GLU A 174 -3.85 23.93 -11.80
N TYR A 175 -3.16 22.79 -11.85
CA TYR A 175 -2.32 22.39 -12.99
C TYR A 175 -3.12 22.24 -14.29
N ARG A 176 -4.23 21.50 -14.25
CA ARG A 176 -5.14 21.36 -15.41
C ARG A 176 -5.70 22.70 -15.85
N GLY A 177 -5.99 23.60 -14.91
CA GLY A 177 -6.41 24.98 -15.21
C GLY A 177 -5.35 25.76 -15.98
N LEU A 178 -4.08 25.74 -15.54
CA LEU A 178 -2.98 26.41 -16.23
C LEU A 178 -2.82 25.91 -17.67
N LEU A 179 -2.92 24.59 -17.90
CA LEU A 179 -2.85 24.02 -19.24
C LEU A 179 -4.04 24.44 -20.13
N ALA A 180 -5.25 24.45 -19.59
CA ALA A 180 -6.46 24.86 -20.31
C ALA A 180 -6.41 26.34 -20.75
N GLU A 181 -5.73 27.19 -19.96
CA GLU A 181 -5.49 28.60 -20.27
C GLU A 181 -4.31 28.82 -21.26
N GLY A 182 -3.61 27.76 -21.65
CA GLY A 182 -2.46 27.83 -22.56
C GLY A 182 -1.16 28.30 -21.88
N HIS A 183 -1.09 28.25 -20.55
CA HIS A 183 0.10 28.61 -19.80
C HIS A 183 1.02 27.40 -19.61
N PRO A 184 2.26 27.42 -20.14
CA PRO A 184 3.19 26.32 -19.96
C PRO A 184 3.69 26.28 -18.51
N VAL A 185 3.80 25.09 -17.96
CA VAL A 185 4.25 24.86 -16.58
C VAL A 185 5.78 24.72 -16.56
N PRO A 186 6.51 25.54 -15.78
CA PRO A 186 7.97 25.49 -15.71
C PRO A 186 8.53 24.15 -15.23
N ASN A 187 9.72 23.80 -15.73
CA ASN A 187 10.40 22.53 -15.44
C ASN A 187 10.55 22.23 -13.93
N TYR A 188 10.82 23.24 -13.11
CA TYR A 188 11.02 23.07 -11.67
C TYR A 188 9.76 22.62 -10.91
N LEU A 189 8.58 22.71 -11.51
CA LEU A 189 7.31 22.28 -10.92
C LEU A 189 6.92 20.86 -11.32
N LEU A 190 7.50 20.33 -12.41
CA LEU A 190 7.00 19.11 -13.03
C LEU A 190 7.10 17.90 -12.09
N ALA A 191 8.14 17.80 -11.25
CA ALA A 191 8.24 16.75 -10.24
C ALA A 191 7.10 16.85 -9.20
N ALA A 192 6.85 18.03 -8.63
CA ALA A 192 5.77 18.22 -7.65
C ALA A 192 4.36 18.00 -8.24
N VAL A 193 4.18 18.33 -9.52
CA VAL A 193 2.94 18.03 -10.25
C VAL A 193 2.82 16.52 -10.47
N GLY A 194 3.89 15.86 -10.92
CA GLY A 194 3.95 14.41 -11.11
C GLY A 194 3.62 13.64 -9.83
N ASP A 195 4.25 14.00 -8.71
CA ASP A 195 3.93 13.49 -7.37
C ASP A 195 2.45 13.67 -7.01
N SER A 196 1.88 14.84 -7.29
CA SER A 196 0.47 15.11 -6.99
C SER A 196 -0.51 14.36 -7.89
N LEU A 197 -0.14 14.10 -9.14
CA LEU A 197 -0.89 13.23 -10.06
C LEU A 197 -0.86 11.78 -9.55
N MET A 198 0.31 11.29 -9.14
CA MET A 198 0.46 9.97 -8.51
C MET A 198 -0.35 9.85 -7.22
N ALA A 199 -0.24 10.83 -6.32
CA ALA A 199 -0.99 10.87 -5.06
C ALA A 199 -2.52 10.88 -5.26
N THR A 200 -2.98 11.38 -6.41
CA THR A 200 -4.41 11.41 -6.79
C THR A 200 -4.82 10.29 -7.73
N GLN A 201 -3.98 9.27 -7.91
CA GLN A 201 -4.26 8.09 -8.73
C GLN A 201 -4.37 8.34 -10.24
N HIS A 202 -3.56 9.25 -10.81
CA HIS A 202 -3.51 9.53 -12.27
C HIS A 202 -2.11 9.24 -12.85
N PRO A 203 -1.66 7.98 -12.89
CA PRO A 203 -0.31 7.63 -13.34
C PRO A 203 -0.09 7.89 -14.84
N ASP A 204 -1.13 7.72 -15.66
CA ASP A 204 -1.13 7.99 -17.09
C ASP A 204 -0.86 9.47 -17.42
N GLU A 205 -1.43 10.39 -16.63
CA GLU A 205 -1.11 11.83 -16.70
C GLU A 205 0.26 12.15 -16.09
N ALA A 206 0.70 11.42 -15.06
CA ALA A 206 1.97 11.66 -14.38
C ALA A 206 3.19 11.29 -15.24
N ILE A 207 3.12 10.18 -16.00
CA ILE A 207 4.21 9.68 -16.85
C ILE A 207 4.80 10.77 -17.77
N PRO A 208 4.03 11.43 -18.66
CA PRO A 208 4.59 12.43 -19.58
C PRO A 208 5.13 13.67 -18.84
N VAL A 209 4.55 14.02 -17.68
CA VAL A 209 5.02 15.14 -16.85
C VAL A 209 6.38 14.82 -16.22
N LEU A 210 6.55 13.60 -15.70
CA LEU A 210 7.79 13.13 -15.09
C LEU A 210 8.89 12.88 -16.13
N GLU A 211 8.52 12.37 -17.31
CA GLU A 211 9.44 12.29 -18.46
C GLU A 211 9.97 13.68 -18.86
N ALA A 212 9.08 14.69 -18.90
CA ALA A 212 9.49 16.07 -19.17
C ALA A 212 10.39 16.65 -18.06
N ALA A 213 10.12 16.31 -16.79
CA ALA A 213 10.98 16.69 -15.67
C ALA A 213 12.40 16.12 -15.83
N LEU A 214 12.52 14.83 -16.16
CA LEU A 214 13.81 14.17 -16.38
C LEU A 214 14.53 14.62 -17.66
N LYS A 215 13.79 15.05 -18.68
CA LYS A 215 14.39 15.67 -19.86
C LYS A 215 15.04 17.02 -19.52
N ALA A 216 14.40 17.79 -18.63
CA ALA A 216 14.91 19.08 -18.18
C ALA A 216 16.11 18.95 -17.24
N ASP A 217 16.04 18.01 -16.28
CA ASP A 217 17.14 17.68 -15.39
C ASP A 217 17.21 16.15 -15.20
N PRO A 218 18.09 15.46 -15.95
CA PRO A 218 18.24 14.02 -15.84
C PRO A 218 18.73 13.55 -14.48
N SER A 219 19.27 14.42 -13.64
CA SER A 219 19.94 14.04 -12.38
C SER A 219 19.00 13.92 -11.19
N LEU A 220 17.74 14.34 -11.31
CA LEU A 220 16.74 14.35 -10.24
C LEU A 220 16.35 12.93 -9.78
N PRO A 221 16.79 12.47 -8.59
CA PRO A 221 16.47 11.13 -8.11
C PRO A 221 14.97 10.92 -7.86
N GLN A 222 14.31 11.95 -7.32
CA GLN A 222 12.87 11.96 -7.05
C GLN A 222 12.07 11.64 -8.33
N ALA A 223 12.26 12.42 -9.40
CA ALA A 223 11.55 12.22 -10.66
C ALA A 223 11.86 10.86 -11.31
N ARG A 224 13.07 10.30 -11.13
CA ARG A 224 13.41 8.95 -11.61
C ARG A 224 12.61 7.88 -10.88
N SER A 225 12.53 7.98 -9.54
CA SER A 225 11.77 7.03 -8.72
C SER A 225 10.26 7.15 -8.97
N GLU A 226 9.72 8.37 -9.00
CA GLU A 226 8.31 8.63 -9.28
C GLU A 226 7.89 8.12 -10.66
N LEU A 227 8.72 8.32 -11.71
CA LEU A 227 8.43 7.79 -13.04
C LEU A 227 8.39 6.25 -13.05
N ALA A 228 9.30 5.60 -12.31
CA ALA A 228 9.29 4.15 -12.20
C ALA A 228 8.01 3.64 -11.49
N TYR A 229 7.57 4.30 -10.43
CA TYR A 229 6.29 3.96 -9.79
C TYR A 229 5.09 4.31 -10.68
N ALA A 230 5.14 5.39 -11.45
CA ALA A 230 4.08 5.73 -12.40
C ALA A 230 3.90 4.63 -13.47
N TYR A 231 5.01 4.13 -14.05
CA TYR A 231 4.94 2.97 -14.94
C TYR A 231 4.43 1.71 -14.22
N LEU A 232 4.81 1.48 -12.96
CA LEU A 232 4.32 0.33 -12.20
C LEU A 232 2.79 0.39 -11.99
N GLU A 233 2.27 1.55 -11.56
CA GLU A 233 0.84 1.77 -11.33
C GLU A 233 0.02 1.77 -12.62
N ASP A 234 0.66 2.00 -13.77
CA ASP A 234 0.07 1.91 -15.11
C ASP A 234 0.31 0.53 -15.78
N GLU A 235 0.62 -0.52 -15.01
CA GLU A 235 0.85 -1.91 -15.48
C GLU A 235 2.07 -2.11 -16.41
N HIS A 236 2.98 -1.14 -16.48
CA HIS A 236 4.23 -1.19 -17.26
C HIS A 236 5.46 -1.58 -16.40
N ALA A 237 5.31 -2.63 -15.57
CA ALA A 237 6.35 -3.10 -14.64
C ALA A 237 7.72 -3.40 -15.31
N ASP A 238 7.73 -3.99 -16.50
CA ASP A 238 8.98 -4.28 -17.22
C ASP A 238 9.73 -2.99 -17.61
N THR A 239 8.98 -1.95 -18.02
CA THR A 239 9.51 -0.62 -18.33
C THR A 239 10.08 0.03 -17.07
N ALA A 240 9.35 -0.03 -15.94
CA ALA A 240 9.80 0.48 -14.65
C ALA A 240 11.12 -0.19 -14.22
N ILE A 241 11.21 -1.51 -14.31
CA ILE A 241 12.41 -2.28 -13.96
C ILE A 241 13.57 -1.93 -14.89
N ALA A 242 13.33 -1.76 -16.20
CA ALA A 242 14.35 -1.37 -17.16
C ALA A 242 14.91 0.04 -16.88
N LEU A 243 14.02 1.00 -16.58
CA LEU A 243 14.39 2.36 -16.19
C LEU A 243 15.29 2.37 -14.96
N LEU A 244 14.90 1.64 -13.90
CA LEU A 244 15.65 1.57 -12.65
C LEU A 244 16.98 0.82 -12.80
N LYS A 245 17.05 -0.22 -13.63
CA LYS A 245 18.32 -0.88 -13.97
C LYS A 245 19.28 0.06 -14.70
N ARG A 246 18.77 0.91 -15.60
CA ARG A 246 19.60 1.90 -16.29
C ARG A 246 20.13 2.95 -15.30
N TRP A 247 19.27 3.51 -14.45
CA TRP A 247 19.69 4.42 -13.39
C TRP A 247 20.75 3.77 -12.49
N GLN A 248 20.50 2.54 -12.03
CA GLN A 248 21.46 1.77 -11.25
C GLN A 248 22.82 1.68 -11.97
N ALA A 249 22.84 1.34 -13.26
CA ALA A 249 24.07 1.18 -14.04
C ALA A 249 24.83 2.50 -14.26
N ASP A 250 24.12 3.62 -14.37
CA ASP A 250 24.70 4.96 -14.54
C ASP A 250 25.36 5.48 -13.25
N GLU A 251 25.03 4.90 -12.09
CA GLU A 251 25.56 5.31 -10.79
C GLU A 251 26.62 4.33 -10.26
N PRO A 252 27.85 4.79 -9.97
CA PRO A 252 28.85 3.94 -9.33
C PRO A 252 28.43 3.60 -7.90
N ALA A 253 28.79 2.40 -7.42
CA ALA A 253 28.53 1.94 -6.04
C ALA A 253 29.02 2.96 -4.98
N TRP A 254 30.18 3.53 -5.25
CA TRP A 254 30.90 4.43 -4.36
C TRP A 254 31.42 5.63 -5.16
N ARG A 255 31.35 6.83 -4.58
CA ARG A 255 31.95 8.03 -5.18
C ARG A 255 33.29 8.33 -4.55
N TRP A 256 34.16 8.97 -5.33
CA TRP A 256 35.51 9.35 -4.93
C TRP A 256 35.67 10.85 -5.12
N ALA A 257 36.12 11.56 -4.08
CA ALA A 257 36.54 12.94 -4.22
C ALA A 257 38.00 12.98 -4.70
N ASN A 258 38.38 14.04 -5.42
CA ASN A 258 39.75 14.20 -5.91
C ASN A 258 40.75 14.18 -4.73
N GLY A 259 41.70 13.24 -4.75
CA GLY A 259 42.70 13.05 -3.70
C GLY A 259 42.20 12.32 -2.44
N ALA A 260 40.97 11.79 -2.42
CA ALA A 260 40.43 11.06 -1.27
C ALA A 260 41.10 9.68 -1.11
N LYS A 261 41.41 9.31 0.14
CA LYS A 261 41.97 7.99 0.50
C LYS A 261 40.90 6.91 0.69
N ALA A 262 39.63 7.31 0.79
CA ALA A 262 38.50 6.42 0.96
C ALA A 262 37.31 6.94 0.14
N PRO A 263 36.45 6.04 -0.37
CA PRO A 263 35.21 6.44 -1.02
C PRO A 263 34.20 7.01 -0.02
N TYR A 264 33.19 7.72 -0.53
CA TYR A 264 32.00 8.12 0.22
C TYR A 264 30.73 7.53 -0.40
N PRO A 265 29.63 7.41 0.38
CA PRO A 265 28.38 6.82 -0.08
C PRO A 265 27.78 7.56 -1.29
N ASN A 266 27.26 6.81 -2.26
CA ASN A 266 26.49 7.37 -3.37
C ASN A 266 24.98 7.22 -3.11
N TRP A 267 24.33 8.28 -2.61
CA TRP A 267 22.89 8.25 -2.30
C TRP A 267 22.00 8.00 -3.53
N PRO A 268 22.22 8.62 -4.70
CA PRO A 268 21.52 8.24 -5.93
C PRO A 268 21.63 6.76 -6.30
N ARG A 269 22.79 6.13 -6.05
CA ARG A 269 22.94 4.68 -6.26
C ARG A 269 22.07 3.88 -5.29
N TYR A 270 22.12 4.25 -4.01
CA TYR A 270 21.30 3.63 -2.97
C TYR A 270 19.81 3.73 -3.32
N GLU A 271 19.33 4.89 -3.76
CA GLU A 271 17.93 5.09 -4.16
C GLU A 271 17.55 4.25 -5.37
N ALA A 272 18.43 4.13 -6.38
CA ALA A 272 18.19 3.25 -7.52
C ALA A 272 18.10 1.77 -7.09
N ASP A 273 19.02 1.31 -6.23
CA ASP A 273 19.03 -0.05 -5.70
C ASP A 273 17.76 -0.36 -4.89
N LEU A 274 17.38 0.54 -3.98
CA LEU A 274 16.19 0.41 -3.13
C LEU A 274 14.90 0.34 -3.97
N ASN A 275 14.72 1.30 -4.88
CA ASN A 275 13.53 1.37 -5.72
C ASN A 275 13.47 0.19 -6.69
N LEU A 276 14.60 -0.28 -7.23
CA LEU A 276 14.61 -1.47 -8.08
C LEU A 276 14.17 -2.72 -7.31
N ALA A 277 14.64 -2.88 -6.07
CA ALA A 277 14.21 -3.99 -5.23
C ALA A 277 12.71 -3.90 -4.90
N MET A 278 12.20 -2.72 -4.55
CA MET A 278 10.77 -2.55 -4.24
C MET A 278 9.87 -2.71 -5.47
N VAL A 279 10.22 -2.16 -6.64
CA VAL A 279 9.45 -2.36 -7.87
C VAL A 279 9.45 -3.85 -8.28
N ARG A 280 10.57 -4.57 -8.10
CA ARG A 280 10.59 -6.03 -8.26
C ARG A 280 9.64 -6.73 -7.29
N ALA A 281 9.62 -6.32 -6.02
CA ALA A 281 8.71 -6.87 -5.02
C ALA A 281 7.24 -6.68 -5.42
N TYR A 282 6.84 -5.45 -5.78
CA TYR A 282 5.49 -5.14 -6.24
C TYR A 282 5.11 -5.81 -7.56
N SER A 283 6.10 -6.16 -8.38
CA SER A 283 5.92 -6.96 -9.61
C SER A 283 5.91 -8.48 -9.38
N GLY A 284 6.02 -8.93 -8.12
CA GLY A 284 5.97 -10.34 -7.72
C GLY A 284 7.32 -11.06 -7.60
N ASP A 285 8.45 -10.43 -7.96
CA ASP A 285 9.79 -11.01 -7.80
C ASP A 285 10.35 -10.80 -6.39
N LEU A 286 9.60 -11.30 -5.40
CA LEU A 286 9.92 -11.18 -3.97
C LEU A 286 11.25 -11.84 -3.57
N PRO A 287 11.67 -13.00 -4.10
CA PRO A 287 12.97 -13.58 -3.74
C PRO A 287 14.16 -12.75 -4.17
N THR A 288 14.10 -12.15 -5.38
CA THR A 288 15.17 -11.25 -5.84
C THR A 288 15.19 -9.98 -5.00
N ALA A 289 14.02 -9.38 -4.75
CA ALA A 289 13.89 -8.20 -3.90
C ALA A 289 14.44 -8.45 -2.49
N GLN A 290 14.07 -9.57 -1.87
CA GLN A 290 14.60 -9.96 -0.56
C GLN A 290 16.12 -10.05 -0.59
N ARG A 291 16.69 -10.81 -1.53
CA ARG A 291 18.14 -11.01 -1.62
C ARG A 291 18.87 -9.68 -1.79
N ASP A 292 18.34 -8.80 -2.63
CA ASP A 292 18.96 -7.51 -2.91
C ASP A 292 18.89 -6.58 -1.69
N LEU A 293 17.76 -6.54 -0.98
CA LEU A 293 17.61 -5.77 0.28
C LEU A 293 18.44 -6.35 1.43
N GLU A 294 18.54 -7.68 1.56
CA GLU A 294 19.40 -8.32 2.58
C GLU A 294 20.87 -7.92 2.38
N LYS A 295 21.36 -7.87 1.12
CA LYS A 295 22.70 -7.33 0.82
C LYS A 295 22.85 -5.86 1.15
N MET A 296 21.82 -5.04 0.94
CA MET A 296 21.85 -3.63 1.33
C MET A 296 21.94 -3.48 2.86
N VAL A 297 21.22 -4.31 3.63
CA VAL A 297 21.31 -4.35 5.09
C VAL A 297 22.71 -4.79 5.57
N GLU A 298 23.36 -5.73 4.88
CA GLU A 298 24.75 -6.12 5.19
C GLU A 298 25.74 -4.95 5.05
N VAL A 299 25.52 -4.06 4.07
CA VAL A 299 26.36 -2.86 3.86
C VAL A 299 26.03 -1.76 4.87
N GLY A 300 24.75 -1.53 5.14
CA GLY A 300 24.28 -0.43 5.98
C GLY A 300 23.16 -0.86 6.94
N PRO A 301 23.46 -1.59 8.02
CA PRO A 301 22.43 -2.12 8.92
C PRO A 301 21.66 -1.04 9.68
N GLY A 302 22.24 0.16 9.82
CA GLY A 302 21.61 1.32 10.46
C GLY A 302 20.80 2.21 9.50
N ASN A 303 20.52 1.77 8.27
CA ASN A 303 19.69 2.54 7.34
C ASN A 303 18.20 2.22 7.54
N THR A 304 17.44 3.20 8.03
CA THR A 304 15.99 3.08 8.29
C THR A 304 15.19 2.63 7.07
N GLY A 305 15.38 3.28 5.92
CA GLY A 305 14.64 2.99 4.69
C GLY A 305 14.83 1.55 4.21
N THR A 306 16.05 1.01 4.27
CA THR A 306 16.33 -0.38 3.88
C THR A 306 15.73 -1.38 4.87
N GLN A 307 15.78 -1.10 6.17
CA GLN A 307 15.12 -1.94 7.18
C GLN A 307 13.60 -1.98 6.95
N SER A 308 12.96 -0.83 6.73
CA SER A 308 11.53 -0.74 6.41
C SER A 308 11.18 -1.47 5.11
N SER A 309 11.95 -1.28 4.04
CA SER A 309 11.74 -1.98 2.76
C SER A 309 11.92 -3.50 2.87
N LEU A 310 12.90 -3.98 3.64
CA LEU A 310 13.06 -5.41 3.90
C LEU A 310 11.90 -5.97 4.73
N GLY A 311 11.40 -5.18 5.69
CA GLY A 311 10.17 -5.47 6.41
C GLY A 311 8.98 -5.64 5.46
N ASN A 312 8.80 -4.72 4.51
CA ASN A 312 7.73 -4.81 3.49
C ASN A 312 7.83 -6.09 2.69
N VAL A 313 9.03 -6.46 2.23
CA VAL A 313 9.23 -7.71 1.49
C VAL A 313 8.91 -8.92 2.37
N TYR A 314 9.36 -8.98 3.63
CA TYR A 314 8.98 -10.08 4.52
C TYR A 314 7.47 -10.16 4.77
N LEU A 315 6.78 -9.02 4.88
CA LEU A 315 5.33 -8.98 5.05
C LEU A 315 4.63 -9.55 3.80
N MET A 316 5.04 -9.13 2.59
CA MET A 316 4.53 -9.64 1.32
C MET A 316 4.80 -11.13 1.10
N ARG A 317 5.86 -11.67 1.71
CA ARG A 317 6.18 -13.11 1.72
C ARG A 317 5.39 -13.90 2.77
N GLY A 318 4.53 -13.25 3.56
CA GLY A 318 3.73 -13.89 4.60
C GLY A 318 4.45 -14.06 5.93
N TRP A 319 5.48 -13.26 6.21
CA TRP A 319 6.26 -13.32 7.45
C TRP A 319 6.10 -12.08 8.34
N PRO A 320 4.89 -11.84 8.89
CA PRO A 320 4.60 -10.61 9.62
C PRO A 320 5.43 -10.45 10.91
N ARG A 321 5.82 -11.54 11.60
CA ARG A 321 6.68 -11.41 12.79
C ARG A 321 8.11 -11.04 12.41
N ARG A 322 8.63 -11.64 11.33
CA ARG A 322 9.95 -11.26 10.79
C ARG A 322 9.95 -9.83 10.25
N ALA A 323 8.85 -9.40 9.62
CA ALA A 323 8.66 -8.02 9.18
C ALA A 323 8.65 -7.05 10.38
N LEU A 324 7.89 -7.38 11.44
CA LEU A 324 7.81 -6.59 12.66
C LEU A 324 9.17 -6.34 13.31
N GLU A 325 10.07 -7.32 13.29
CA GLU A 325 11.45 -7.14 13.76
C GLU A 325 12.18 -6.04 12.98
N ARG A 326 12.09 -6.08 11.64
CA ARG A 326 12.72 -5.08 10.76
C ARG A 326 12.13 -3.68 10.94
N TYR A 327 10.81 -3.58 11.00
CA TYR A 327 10.16 -2.30 11.26
C TYR A 327 10.46 -1.75 12.65
N SER A 328 10.64 -2.61 13.66
CA SER A 328 11.03 -2.19 15.01
C SER A 328 12.47 -1.66 15.06
N MET A 329 13.39 -2.27 14.29
CA MET A 329 14.73 -1.72 14.09
C MET A 329 14.65 -0.35 13.41
N ALA A 330 13.89 -0.23 12.32
CA ALA A 330 13.71 1.03 11.60
C ALA A 330 13.14 2.14 12.50
N ASN A 331 12.06 1.86 13.24
CA ASN A 331 11.44 2.81 14.16
C ASN A 331 12.36 3.19 15.35
N THR A 332 13.30 2.31 15.73
CA THR A 332 14.32 2.64 16.74
C THR A 332 15.41 3.57 16.18
N LEU A 333 15.77 3.39 14.91
CA LEU A 333 16.77 4.22 14.22
C LEU A 333 16.22 5.62 13.91
N ASP A 334 14.97 5.70 13.45
CA ASP A 334 14.25 6.95 13.24
C ASP A 334 12.77 6.79 13.64
N PRO A 335 12.37 7.27 14.82
CA PRO A 335 10.98 7.24 15.28
C PRO A 335 10.01 8.10 14.45
N ARG A 336 10.53 8.95 13.55
CA ARG A 336 9.73 9.82 12.67
C ARG A 336 9.49 9.21 11.29
N ASP A 337 10.08 8.05 11.00
CA ASP A 337 9.93 7.36 9.72
C ASP A 337 8.50 6.81 9.57
N VAL A 338 7.69 7.51 8.77
CA VAL A 338 6.31 7.11 8.50
C VAL A 338 6.22 5.71 7.87
N PRO A 339 7.06 5.34 6.87
CA PRO A 339 7.07 3.97 6.33
C PRO A 339 7.30 2.87 7.38
N ALA A 340 8.24 3.04 8.31
CA ALA A 340 8.47 2.09 9.40
C ALA A 340 7.23 1.92 10.28
N ARG A 341 6.62 3.04 10.70
CA ARG A 341 5.42 3.03 11.56
C ARG A 341 4.22 2.40 10.85
N LEU A 342 4.00 2.72 9.57
CA LEU A 342 2.97 2.08 8.74
C LEU A 342 3.20 0.57 8.66
N GLY A 343 4.43 0.14 8.39
CA GLY A 343 4.80 -1.27 8.36
C GLY A 343 4.60 -1.99 9.70
N GLN A 344 4.93 -1.35 10.83
CA GLN A 344 4.64 -1.88 12.16
C GLN A 344 3.13 -2.05 12.37
N TYR A 345 2.34 -1.05 12.00
CA TYR A 345 0.87 -1.12 12.05
C TYR A 345 0.36 -2.32 11.24
N ASP A 346 0.75 -2.46 9.97
CA ASP A 346 0.30 -3.55 9.10
C ASP A 346 0.70 -4.93 9.64
N ALA A 347 1.94 -5.04 10.15
CA ALA A 347 2.43 -6.26 10.76
C ALA A 347 1.64 -6.62 12.04
N TYR A 348 1.28 -5.64 12.87
CA TYR A 348 0.46 -5.87 14.06
C TYR A 348 -0.96 -6.31 13.71
N VAL A 349 -1.59 -5.72 12.70
CA VAL A 349 -2.90 -6.18 12.17
C VAL A 349 -2.80 -7.64 11.71
N GLN A 350 -1.77 -7.99 10.92
CA GLN A 350 -1.56 -9.35 10.41
C GLN A 350 -1.32 -10.39 11.52
N VAL A 351 -0.66 -10.02 12.62
CA VAL A 351 -0.51 -10.90 13.80
C VAL A 351 -1.66 -10.77 14.80
N GLN A 352 -2.79 -10.19 14.41
CA GLN A 352 -4.01 -10.05 15.24
C GLN A 352 -3.73 -9.33 16.57
N ARG A 353 -2.97 -8.24 16.53
CA ARG A 353 -2.65 -7.38 17.68
C ARG A 353 -3.15 -5.96 17.44
N ASP A 354 -4.46 -5.84 17.22
CA ASP A 354 -5.16 -4.57 17.02
C ASP A 354 -4.93 -3.59 18.19
N ASP A 355 -4.72 -4.12 19.40
CA ASP A 355 -4.37 -3.34 20.59
C ASP A 355 -3.05 -2.57 20.45
N LEU A 356 -2.09 -3.13 19.71
CA LEU A 356 -0.80 -2.48 19.40
C LEU A 356 -0.84 -1.68 18.10
N ALA A 357 -1.67 -2.09 17.13
CA ALA A 357 -1.83 -1.38 15.87
C ALA A 357 -2.55 -0.03 16.07
N ARG A 358 -3.61 0.01 16.89
CA ARG A 358 -4.45 1.20 17.11
C ARG A 358 -3.68 2.47 17.52
N PRO A 359 -2.80 2.48 18.54
CA PRO A 359 -2.08 3.69 18.89
C PRO A 359 -1.17 4.20 17.75
N ILE A 360 -0.60 3.30 16.94
CA ILE A 360 0.21 3.68 15.78
C ILE A 360 -0.70 4.32 14.71
N HIS A 361 -1.84 3.70 14.42
CA HIS A 361 -2.87 4.23 13.52
C HIS A 361 -3.30 5.65 13.93
N ASP A 362 -3.73 5.83 15.18
CA ASP A 362 -4.30 7.10 15.66
C ASP A 362 -3.25 8.23 15.65
N THR A 363 -2.01 7.92 16.03
CA THR A 363 -0.91 8.89 16.02
C THR A 363 -0.50 9.28 14.60
N LEU A 364 -0.44 8.34 13.67
CA LEU A 364 -0.14 8.63 12.27
C LEU A 364 -1.26 9.44 11.61
N LEU A 365 -2.52 9.10 11.85
CA LEU A 365 -3.67 9.82 11.29
C LEU A 365 -3.72 11.27 11.81
N ALA A 366 -3.44 11.49 13.09
CA ALA A 366 -3.38 12.83 13.67
C ALA A 366 -2.22 13.66 13.13
N ALA A 367 -1.02 13.05 13.01
CA ALA A 367 0.17 13.76 12.57
C ALA A 367 0.20 14.00 11.05
N TYR A 368 -0.26 13.05 10.23
CA TYR A 368 -0.11 13.03 8.77
C TYR A 368 -1.46 12.84 8.02
N PRO A 369 -2.51 13.64 8.30
CA PRO A 369 -3.87 13.41 7.79
C PRO A 369 -4.00 13.52 6.25
N ASN A 370 -3.09 14.27 5.61
CA ASN A 370 -3.11 14.49 4.16
C ASN A 370 -2.17 13.54 3.38
N GLN A 371 -1.44 12.66 4.07
CA GLN A 371 -0.51 11.76 3.39
C GLN A 371 -1.27 10.57 2.77
N PRO A 372 -1.13 10.29 1.46
CA PRO A 372 -1.92 9.25 0.79
C PRO A 372 -1.79 7.85 1.41
N SER A 373 -0.60 7.47 1.88
CA SER A 373 -0.36 6.19 2.54
C SER A 373 -1.08 6.07 3.89
N VAL A 374 -1.17 7.16 4.65
CA VAL A 374 -1.89 7.22 5.94
C VAL A 374 -3.40 7.21 5.72
N GLN A 375 -3.89 7.86 4.66
CA GLN A 375 -5.30 7.77 4.28
C GLN A 375 -5.70 6.36 3.82
N ARG A 376 -4.81 5.65 3.12
CA ARG A 376 -5.01 4.22 2.81
C ARG A 376 -5.03 3.37 4.07
N MET A 377 -4.08 3.59 4.99
CA MET A 377 -4.06 2.92 6.30
C MET A 377 -5.39 3.11 7.06
N ASP A 378 -5.94 4.33 7.12
CA ASP A 378 -7.24 4.59 7.77
C ASP A 378 -8.41 3.87 7.06
N ARG A 379 -8.43 3.86 5.72
CA ARG A 379 -9.45 3.09 4.98
C ARG A 379 -9.36 1.60 5.29
N SER A 380 -8.15 1.05 5.30
CA SER A 380 -7.86 -0.35 5.63
C SER A 380 -8.29 -0.68 7.06
N TRP A 381 -7.94 0.17 8.03
CA TRP A 381 -8.34 0.03 9.42
C TRP A 381 -9.85 0.01 9.58
N ARG A 382 -10.57 0.92 8.90
CA ARG A 382 -12.04 0.97 8.93
C ARG A 382 -12.69 -0.25 8.29
N ALA A 383 -12.11 -0.81 7.22
CA ALA A 383 -12.56 -2.08 6.64
C ALA A 383 -12.32 -3.24 7.63
N HIS A 384 -11.07 -3.42 8.06
CA HIS A 384 -10.64 -4.47 9.01
C HIS A 384 -11.41 -4.47 10.33
N ARG A 385 -11.76 -3.29 10.87
CA ARG A 385 -12.48 -3.14 12.15
C ARG A 385 -13.99 -3.08 12.00
N GLY A 386 -14.49 -2.78 10.79
CA GLY A 386 -15.89 -2.49 10.51
C GLY A 386 -16.76 -3.74 10.38
N TRP A 387 -18.00 -3.53 9.94
CA TRP A 387 -18.92 -4.61 9.59
C TRP A 387 -18.40 -5.40 8.40
N GLN A 388 -18.44 -6.73 8.50
CA GLN A 388 -18.11 -7.63 7.40
C GLN A 388 -19.32 -8.43 6.96
N TRP A 389 -19.45 -8.64 5.65
CA TRP A 389 -20.55 -9.39 5.05
C TRP A 389 -20.00 -10.35 4.00
N HIS A 390 -20.51 -11.57 4.01
CA HIS A 390 -20.26 -12.53 2.96
C HIS A 390 -21.60 -13.09 2.48
N ALA A 391 -21.95 -12.80 1.23
CA ALA A 391 -23.12 -13.38 0.57
C ALA A 391 -22.65 -14.30 -0.55
N TYR A 392 -23.26 -15.48 -0.67
CA TYR A 392 -22.88 -16.45 -1.68
C TYR A 392 -24.11 -17.17 -2.23
N ALA A 393 -23.99 -17.64 -3.46
CA ALA A 393 -24.94 -18.51 -4.12
C ALA A 393 -24.18 -19.48 -5.03
N GLU A 394 -24.46 -20.76 -4.89
CA GLU A 394 -23.96 -21.84 -5.72
C GLU A 394 -25.14 -22.70 -6.17
N GLY A 395 -25.01 -23.28 -7.36
CA GLY A 395 -25.98 -24.22 -7.90
C GLY A 395 -25.32 -25.14 -8.91
N GLY A 396 -25.70 -26.41 -8.88
CA GLY A 396 -25.08 -27.45 -9.65
C GLY A 396 -26.10 -28.44 -10.20
N ARG A 397 -25.68 -29.13 -11.26
CA ARG A 397 -26.42 -30.25 -11.83
C ARG A 397 -25.50 -31.41 -12.12
N SER A 398 -25.84 -32.55 -11.57
CA SER A 398 -25.21 -33.84 -11.83
C SER A 398 -26.07 -34.65 -12.81
N SER A 399 -25.44 -35.17 -13.85
CA SER A 399 -26.10 -35.94 -14.91
C SER A 399 -25.25 -37.13 -15.32
N GLY A 400 -25.88 -38.22 -15.77
CA GLY A 400 -25.21 -39.52 -15.84
C GLY A 400 -25.28 -40.22 -14.49
N GLY A 401 -24.57 -41.35 -14.32
CA GLY A 401 -24.75 -42.19 -13.14
C GLY A 401 -25.98 -43.09 -13.23
N GLY A 402 -25.92 -44.27 -12.61
CA GLY A 402 -27.03 -45.24 -12.62
C GLY A 402 -28.11 -44.99 -11.55
N GLY A 403 -28.12 -43.82 -10.90
CA GLY A 403 -28.89 -43.56 -9.67
C GLY A 403 -28.81 -42.11 -9.18
N ALA A 404 -29.13 -41.88 -7.91
CA ALA A 404 -29.00 -40.58 -7.24
C ALA A 404 -27.54 -40.24 -6.93
N SER A 405 -27.04 -39.12 -7.46
CA SER A 405 -25.69 -38.65 -7.19
C SER A 405 -25.46 -38.37 -5.70
N PRO A 406 -24.27 -38.68 -5.13
CA PRO A 406 -23.88 -38.27 -3.78
C PRO A 406 -23.97 -36.76 -3.52
N LEU A 407 -23.83 -35.96 -4.58
CA LEU A 407 -23.94 -34.49 -4.54
C LEU A 407 -25.39 -34.00 -4.66
N GLY A 408 -26.32 -34.86 -5.11
CA GLY A 408 -27.62 -34.45 -5.64
C GLY A 408 -27.62 -34.36 -7.16
N ASN A 409 -28.76 -34.64 -7.79
CA ASN A 409 -28.96 -34.49 -9.22
C ASN A 409 -29.05 -33.01 -9.59
N ASP A 410 -29.77 -32.23 -8.78
CA ASP A 410 -29.76 -30.78 -8.81
C ASP A 410 -29.45 -30.30 -7.38
N ASP A 411 -28.44 -29.46 -7.23
CA ASP A 411 -27.99 -28.94 -5.94
C ASP A 411 -27.93 -27.42 -5.96
N GLY A 412 -28.18 -26.80 -4.82
CA GLY A 412 -28.09 -25.36 -4.66
C GLY A 412 -27.84 -24.97 -3.22
N ARG A 413 -27.06 -23.92 -3.01
CA ARG A 413 -26.82 -23.36 -1.69
C ARG A 413 -26.68 -21.85 -1.81
N TYR A 414 -27.32 -21.12 -0.93
CA TYR A 414 -27.11 -19.67 -0.85
C TYR A 414 -27.25 -19.21 0.58
N GLY A 415 -26.52 -18.16 0.92
CA GLY A 415 -26.50 -17.68 2.28
C GLY A 415 -25.89 -16.30 2.42
N VAL A 416 -26.01 -15.80 3.64
CA VAL A 416 -25.36 -14.59 4.09
C VAL A 416 -24.78 -14.81 5.48
N GLU A 417 -23.55 -14.38 5.67
CA GLU A 417 -22.88 -14.23 6.95
C GLU A 417 -22.63 -12.74 7.20
N VAL A 418 -22.89 -12.29 8.42
CA VAL A 418 -22.66 -10.92 8.88
C VAL A 418 -21.85 -10.95 10.16
N GLN A 419 -20.77 -10.17 10.19
CA GLN A 419 -19.92 -10.02 11.37
C GLN A 419 -19.98 -8.58 11.89
N SER A 420 -20.17 -8.45 13.21
CA SER A 420 -20.10 -7.16 13.91
C SER A 420 -18.71 -6.55 13.78
N PRO A 421 -18.56 -5.23 13.98
CA PRO A 421 -17.26 -4.61 14.20
C PRO A 421 -16.45 -5.30 15.29
N VAL A 422 -15.12 -5.11 15.28
CA VAL A 422 -14.23 -5.70 16.28
C VAL A 422 -14.49 -5.10 17.66
N LEU A 423 -14.89 -5.97 18.59
CA LEU A 423 -15.15 -5.68 20.00
C LEU A 423 -13.90 -6.01 20.82
N ASP A 424 -13.47 -5.05 21.65
CA ASP A 424 -12.34 -5.23 22.59
C ASP A 424 -11.06 -5.80 21.92
N ASP A 425 -10.81 -5.35 20.68
CA ASP A 425 -9.64 -5.69 19.85
C ASP A 425 -9.45 -7.17 19.52
N ARG A 426 -10.46 -8.01 19.77
CA ARG A 426 -10.31 -9.47 19.62
C ARG A 426 -11.57 -10.25 19.25
N TRP A 427 -12.76 -9.71 19.49
CA TRP A 427 -14.02 -10.42 19.33
C TRP A 427 -14.85 -9.90 18.17
N ARG A 428 -15.55 -10.78 17.47
CA ARG A 428 -16.66 -10.44 16.55
C ARG A 428 -17.86 -11.32 16.86
N LEU A 429 -19.03 -10.71 16.92
CA LEU A 429 -20.30 -11.45 16.88
C LEU A 429 -20.61 -11.77 15.43
N VAL A 430 -21.08 -12.99 15.17
CA VAL A 430 -21.40 -13.46 13.83
C VAL A 430 -22.82 -13.97 13.81
N ALA A 431 -23.56 -13.63 12.76
CA ALA A 431 -24.86 -14.19 12.46
C ALA A 431 -24.88 -14.66 11.01
N PHE A 432 -25.53 -15.79 10.74
CA PHE A 432 -25.65 -16.29 9.38
C PHE A 432 -27.00 -16.94 9.12
N ALA A 433 -27.37 -16.95 7.85
CA ALA A 433 -28.47 -17.72 7.30
C ALA A 433 -27.98 -18.42 6.03
N ASP A 434 -28.12 -19.74 5.98
CA ASP A 434 -27.66 -20.60 4.90
C ASP A 434 -28.81 -21.52 4.49
N ARG A 435 -29.16 -21.54 3.21
CA ARG A 435 -30.17 -22.42 2.65
C ARG A 435 -29.52 -23.35 1.67
N ARG A 436 -29.69 -24.66 1.86
CA ARG A 436 -29.17 -25.70 0.98
C ARG A 436 -30.34 -26.51 0.44
N SER A 437 -30.44 -26.63 -0.88
CA SER A 437 -31.46 -27.39 -1.60
C SER A 437 -30.77 -28.51 -2.35
N VAL A 438 -31.21 -29.75 -2.16
CA VAL A 438 -30.64 -30.90 -2.87
C VAL A 438 -31.78 -31.81 -3.30
N ASP A 439 -31.87 -32.03 -4.61
CA ASP A 439 -32.82 -32.94 -5.24
C ASP A 439 -32.12 -34.25 -5.61
N PHE A 440 -32.54 -35.35 -4.98
CA PHE A 440 -32.20 -36.72 -5.34
C PHE A 440 -33.27 -37.30 -6.29
N GLN A 441 -33.11 -38.54 -6.76
CA GLN A 441 -34.03 -39.11 -7.76
C GLN A 441 -35.51 -39.08 -7.32
N ASP A 442 -35.79 -39.46 -6.07
CA ASP A 442 -37.16 -39.57 -5.54
C ASP A 442 -37.40 -38.71 -4.29
N GLU A 443 -36.38 -38.00 -3.79
CA GLU A 443 -36.42 -37.27 -2.52
C GLU A 443 -35.76 -35.90 -2.67
N SER A 444 -36.21 -34.90 -1.91
CA SER A 444 -35.65 -33.54 -1.91
C SER A 444 -35.56 -33.03 -0.48
N ILE A 445 -34.55 -32.22 -0.20
CA ILE A 445 -34.37 -31.57 1.10
C ILE A 445 -33.86 -30.14 0.91
N ASP A 446 -34.43 -29.21 1.68
CA ASP A 446 -34.20 -27.77 1.52
C ASP A 446 -33.96 -27.00 2.85
N PRO A 447 -33.10 -27.47 3.77
CA PRO A 447 -32.91 -26.81 5.06
C PRO A 447 -32.48 -25.36 4.92
N LEU A 448 -33.20 -24.46 5.59
CA LEU A 448 -32.73 -23.15 6.01
C LEU A 448 -32.14 -23.28 7.41
N ARG A 449 -30.84 -23.03 7.52
CA ARG A 449 -30.09 -22.98 8.76
C ARG A 449 -29.83 -21.54 9.14
N ILE A 450 -30.20 -21.19 10.37
CA ILE A 450 -29.91 -19.88 10.96
C ILE A 450 -29.02 -20.11 12.17
N GLY A 451 -27.97 -19.32 12.29
CA GLY A 451 -27.02 -19.45 13.38
C GLY A 451 -26.46 -18.12 13.84
N VAL A 452 -25.95 -18.14 15.07
CA VAL A 452 -25.22 -17.04 15.69
C VAL A 452 -24.02 -17.59 16.42
N GLY A 453 -22.99 -16.79 16.57
CA GLY A 453 -21.78 -17.21 17.24
C GLY A 453 -20.82 -16.06 17.48
N THR A 454 -19.60 -16.43 17.85
CA THR A 454 -18.53 -15.50 18.11
C THR A 454 -17.24 -16.01 17.48
N ARG A 455 -16.44 -15.07 16.99
CA ARG A 455 -15.05 -15.32 16.57
C ARG A 455 -14.12 -14.52 17.46
N TYR A 456 -13.02 -15.15 17.85
CA TYR A 456 -11.94 -14.60 18.64
C TYR A 456 -10.66 -14.66 17.83
N ARG A 457 -9.89 -13.57 17.80
CA ARG A 457 -8.58 -13.48 17.16
C ARG A 457 -7.68 -12.58 17.99
N TYR A 458 -6.59 -13.13 18.53
CA TYR A 458 -5.61 -12.34 19.29
C TYR A 458 -4.23 -12.99 19.31
N GLY A 459 -3.25 -12.32 18.69
CA GLY A 459 -1.84 -12.66 18.72
C GLY A 459 -1.49 -13.97 18.00
N ARG A 460 -1.67 -15.10 18.68
CA ARG A 460 -1.40 -16.45 18.14
C ARG A 460 -2.62 -17.35 18.18
N ALA A 461 -3.66 -16.98 18.92
CA ALA A 461 -4.83 -17.79 19.10
C ALA A 461 -5.99 -17.23 18.31
N ASP A 462 -6.67 -18.11 17.59
CA ASP A 462 -7.99 -17.87 17.06
C ASP A 462 -8.94 -18.93 17.60
N ALA A 463 -10.20 -18.55 17.80
CA ALA A 463 -11.23 -19.47 18.26
C ALA A 463 -12.58 -19.05 17.73
N GLU A 464 -13.49 -19.99 17.62
CA GLU A 464 -14.86 -19.71 17.22
C GLU A 464 -15.83 -20.64 17.91
N ALA A 465 -17.05 -20.16 18.11
CA ALA A 465 -18.14 -20.95 18.68
C ALA A 465 -19.46 -20.51 18.06
N PHE A 466 -20.24 -21.46 17.57
CA PHE A 466 -21.51 -21.21 16.93
C PHE A 466 -22.61 -22.13 17.47
N ILE A 467 -23.82 -21.57 17.50
CA ILE A 467 -25.07 -22.29 17.70
C ILE A 467 -25.95 -22.04 16.48
N HIS A 468 -26.57 -23.09 15.96
CA HIS A 468 -27.43 -22.97 14.79
C HIS A 468 -28.58 -23.97 14.82
N ARG A 469 -29.63 -23.67 14.05
CA ARG A 469 -30.81 -24.52 13.93
C ARG A 469 -31.25 -24.56 12.47
N ALA A 470 -31.48 -25.76 11.97
CA ALA A 470 -32.14 -25.99 10.70
C ALA A 470 -33.66 -26.08 10.89
N ASN A 471 -34.43 -25.64 9.90
CA ASN A 471 -35.89 -25.64 9.91
C ASN A 471 -36.52 -26.91 9.30
N ASP A 472 -35.72 -27.93 8.99
CA ASP A 472 -36.14 -29.19 8.38
C ASP A 472 -36.62 -30.23 9.40
N HIS A 473 -36.63 -29.87 10.69
CA HIS A 473 -37.00 -30.73 11.81
C HIS A 473 -36.14 -32.00 11.97
N ILE A 474 -34.97 -32.07 11.31
CA ILE A 474 -34.04 -33.20 11.39
C ILE A 474 -32.86 -32.84 12.31
N GLY A 475 -32.67 -33.67 13.34
CA GLY A 475 -31.62 -33.47 14.35
C GLY A 475 -31.91 -32.38 15.38
N GLU A 476 -30.98 -32.25 16.33
CA GLU A 476 -31.04 -31.27 17.41
C GLU A 476 -30.47 -29.90 17.00
N THR A 477 -30.34 -28.99 17.96
CA THR A 477 -29.62 -27.74 17.73
C THR A 477 -28.15 -28.06 17.50
N GLY A 478 -27.59 -27.53 16.42
CA GLY A 478 -26.19 -27.72 16.10
C GLY A 478 -25.30 -26.79 16.89
N LEU A 479 -24.15 -27.30 17.30
CA LEU A 479 -23.13 -26.58 18.06
C LEU A 479 -21.79 -26.84 17.38
N SER A 480 -20.99 -25.81 17.15
CA SER A 480 -19.60 -25.99 16.72
C SER A 480 -18.68 -25.13 17.56
N ALA A 481 -17.47 -25.64 17.80
CA ALA A 481 -16.40 -24.90 18.44
C ALA A 481 -15.07 -25.24 17.79
N GLY A 482 -14.27 -24.21 17.50
CA GLY A 482 -12.95 -24.32 16.90
C GLY A 482 -11.90 -23.58 17.73
N PHE A 483 -10.68 -24.10 17.74
CA PHE A 483 -9.51 -23.43 18.30
C PHE A 483 -8.29 -23.63 17.40
N GLY A 484 -7.64 -22.54 17.04
CA GLY A 484 -6.44 -22.48 16.22
C GLY A 484 -5.26 -21.82 16.94
N TRP A 485 -4.05 -22.23 16.57
CA TRP A 485 -2.81 -21.66 17.08
C TRP A 485 -1.76 -21.46 15.99
N GLN A 486 -1.25 -20.22 15.90
CA GLN A 486 -0.15 -19.83 15.04
C GLN A 486 1.20 -20.03 15.74
N PHE A 487 1.92 -21.09 15.38
CA PHE A 487 3.20 -21.45 15.99
C PHE A 487 4.34 -20.53 15.53
N SER A 488 4.33 -20.17 14.25
CA SER A 488 5.31 -19.29 13.59
C SER A 488 4.63 -18.53 12.47
N ASP A 489 5.36 -17.73 11.69
CA ASP A 489 4.80 -17.12 10.47
C ASP A 489 4.38 -18.18 9.43
N GLN A 490 4.88 -19.41 9.55
CA GLN A 490 4.70 -20.46 8.56
C GLN A 490 3.68 -21.52 8.97
N TRP A 491 3.48 -21.75 10.27
CA TRP A 491 2.66 -22.86 10.77
C TRP A 491 1.46 -22.37 11.56
N HIS A 492 0.28 -22.80 11.12
CA HIS A 492 -0.99 -22.77 11.85
C HIS A 492 -1.48 -24.19 12.06
N ALA A 493 -2.10 -24.49 13.19
CA ALA A 493 -2.90 -25.70 13.32
C ALA A 493 -4.15 -25.43 14.15
N GLY A 494 -5.22 -26.15 13.86
CA GLY A 494 -6.49 -26.01 14.55
C GLY A 494 -7.23 -27.32 14.74
N ILE A 495 -8.16 -27.29 15.68
CA ILE A 495 -9.11 -28.36 15.96
C ILE A 495 -10.51 -27.78 15.96
N THR A 496 -11.44 -28.48 15.33
CA THR A 496 -12.86 -28.13 15.30
C THR A 496 -13.68 -29.34 15.71
N ALA A 497 -14.66 -29.14 16.57
CA ALA A 497 -15.66 -30.15 16.91
C ALA A 497 -17.05 -29.58 16.64
N ALA A 498 -17.92 -30.38 16.03
CA ALA A 498 -19.28 -30.01 15.72
C ALA A 498 -20.27 -31.11 16.11
N ARG A 499 -21.44 -30.69 16.59
CA ARG A 499 -22.60 -31.52 16.86
C ARG A 499 -23.69 -31.18 15.86
N ASN A 500 -24.35 -32.19 15.28
CA ASN A 500 -25.26 -32.02 14.13
C ASN A 500 -24.61 -31.16 13.03
N ASP A 501 -23.45 -31.60 12.58
CA ASP A 501 -22.58 -30.87 11.65
C ASP A 501 -23.30 -30.59 10.31
N PRO A 502 -23.38 -29.31 9.87
CA PRO A 502 -23.91 -28.92 8.56
C PRO A 502 -23.24 -29.60 7.36
N GLU A 503 -21.98 -30.01 7.50
CA GLU A 503 -21.17 -30.62 6.44
C GLU A 503 -21.37 -32.15 6.36
N ALA A 504 -22.19 -32.74 7.24
CA ALA A 504 -22.60 -34.13 7.13
C ALA A 504 -23.37 -34.41 5.81
N SER A 505 -23.42 -35.68 5.39
CA SER A 505 -24.06 -36.08 4.14
C SER A 505 -25.53 -35.63 4.06
N MET A 506 -25.88 -34.88 3.01
CA MET A 506 -27.27 -34.49 2.76
C MET A 506 -28.14 -35.69 2.41
N GLN A 507 -27.59 -36.72 1.75
CA GLN A 507 -28.29 -37.99 1.53
C GLN A 507 -28.64 -38.67 2.86
N ALA A 508 -27.72 -38.68 3.82
CA ALA A 508 -27.99 -39.23 5.15
C ALA A 508 -29.08 -38.42 5.87
N ARG A 509 -29.03 -37.09 5.74
CA ARG A 509 -29.98 -36.17 6.35
C ARG A 509 -31.41 -36.36 5.83
N VAL A 510 -31.60 -36.59 4.53
CA VAL A 510 -32.93 -36.94 3.96
C VAL A 510 -33.52 -38.17 4.65
N SER A 511 -32.68 -39.16 4.96
CA SER A 511 -33.07 -40.36 5.72
C SER A 511 -33.22 -40.12 7.23
N GLY A 512 -33.18 -38.87 7.71
CA GLY A 512 -33.28 -38.51 9.12
C GLY A 512 -32.02 -38.78 9.96
N ILE A 513 -30.88 -39.06 9.32
CA ILE A 513 -29.62 -39.39 9.99
C ILE A 513 -28.77 -38.12 10.11
N THR A 514 -28.31 -37.81 11.32
CA THR A 514 -27.35 -36.69 11.53
C THR A 514 -25.98 -37.20 11.94
N ALA A 515 -24.99 -36.30 11.95
CA ALA A 515 -23.63 -36.65 12.36
C ALA A 515 -22.99 -35.56 13.22
N ASP A 516 -22.16 -36.00 14.14
CA ASP A 516 -21.20 -35.16 14.85
C ASP A 516 -19.83 -35.31 14.18
N SER A 517 -18.98 -34.28 14.27
CA SER A 517 -17.64 -34.32 13.70
C SER A 517 -16.57 -33.84 14.67
N ILE A 518 -15.34 -34.32 14.42
CA ILE A 518 -14.11 -33.75 14.94
C ILE A 518 -13.12 -33.65 13.78
N ALA A 519 -12.46 -32.51 13.64
CA ALA A 519 -11.51 -32.23 12.58
C ALA A 519 -10.23 -31.61 13.14
N LEU A 520 -9.10 -32.00 12.57
CA LEU A 520 -7.78 -31.42 12.78
C LEU A 520 -7.30 -30.85 11.45
N ALA A 521 -6.78 -29.63 11.47
CA ALA A 521 -6.19 -28.97 10.32
C ALA A 521 -4.80 -28.44 10.68
N ALA A 522 -3.88 -28.49 9.73
CA ALA A 522 -2.58 -27.85 9.81
C ALA A 522 -2.25 -27.18 8.48
N ASP A 523 -1.85 -25.92 8.53
CA ASP A 523 -1.43 -25.13 7.39
C ASP A 523 0.04 -24.76 7.51
N TYR A 524 0.79 -25.07 6.47
CA TYR A 524 2.17 -24.66 6.30
C TYR A 524 2.31 -23.74 5.09
N ARG A 525 2.63 -22.47 5.34
CA ARG A 525 3.00 -21.49 4.29
C ARG A 525 4.48 -21.17 4.42
N ARG A 526 5.30 -21.71 3.53
CA ARG A 526 6.75 -21.42 3.56
C ARG A 526 6.99 -19.93 3.29
N ASP A 527 6.32 -19.43 2.26
CA ASP A 527 6.41 -18.09 1.68
C ASP A 527 5.22 -17.88 0.73
N GLU A 528 5.22 -16.81 -0.09
CA GLU A 528 4.17 -16.51 -1.06
C GLU A 528 3.96 -17.58 -2.16
N ARG A 529 4.90 -18.54 -2.28
CA ARG A 529 4.95 -19.51 -3.38
C ARG A 529 4.52 -20.90 -2.97
N THR A 530 4.48 -21.22 -1.69
CA THR A 530 4.23 -22.59 -1.24
C THR A 530 3.27 -22.59 -0.07
N HIS A 531 2.10 -23.17 -0.29
CA HIS A 531 1.11 -23.45 0.74
C HIS A 531 0.80 -24.94 0.73
N TRP A 532 0.90 -25.58 1.89
CA TRP A 532 0.56 -26.97 2.10
C TRP A 532 -0.46 -27.05 3.24
N SER A 533 -1.63 -27.60 2.97
CA SER A 533 -2.66 -27.91 3.97
C SER A 533 -2.73 -29.41 4.23
N LEU A 534 -2.93 -29.77 5.49
CA LEU A 534 -3.20 -31.14 5.95
C LEU A 534 -4.47 -31.14 6.79
N GLY A 535 -5.38 -32.06 6.52
CA GLY A 535 -6.63 -32.21 7.24
C GLY A 535 -6.89 -33.66 7.60
N ALA A 536 -7.45 -33.90 8.78
CA ALA A 536 -8.00 -35.18 9.18
C ALA A 536 -9.33 -34.95 9.90
N SER A 537 -10.37 -35.70 9.56
CA SER A 537 -11.64 -35.59 10.28
C SER A 537 -12.31 -36.93 10.48
N GLN A 538 -13.15 -37.02 11.50
CA GLN A 538 -14.02 -38.15 11.76
C GLN A 538 -15.45 -37.65 11.93
N PHE A 539 -16.36 -38.20 11.13
CA PHE A 539 -17.81 -38.06 11.33
C PHE A 539 -18.35 -39.29 12.03
N ARG A 540 -19.20 -39.09 13.04
CA ARG A 540 -19.96 -40.12 13.73
C ARG A 540 -21.44 -39.88 13.47
N TYR A 541 -22.02 -40.72 12.63
CA TYR A 541 -23.44 -40.70 12.29
C TYR A 541 -24.28 -41.40 13.36
N ASP A 542 -25.53 -40.96 13.52
CA ASP A 542 -26.46 -41.52 14.51
C ASP A 542 -26.90 -42.96 14.21
N ASP A 543 -26.74 -43.39 12.95
CA ASP A 543 -26.90 -44.79 12.52
C ASP A 543 -25.72 -45.69 12.96
N GLY A 544 -24.74 -45.14 13.67
CA GLY A 544 -23.55 -45.86 14.13
C GLY A 544 -22.41 -45.94 13.11
N ASN A 545 -22.57 -45.40 11.90
CA ASN A 545 -21.48 -45.28 10.94
C ASN A 545 -20.43 -44.27 11.41
N ARG A 546 -19.16 -44.59 11.19
CA ARG A 546 -18.02 -43.69 11.39
C ARG A 546 -17.29 -43.51 10.08
N ARG A 547 -17.04 -42.27 9.70
CA ARG A 547 -16.31 -41.94 8.48
C ARG A 547 -15.07 -41.14 8.83
N ASP A 548 -13.91 -41.77 8.65
CA ASP A 548 -12.61 -41.14 8.80
C ASP A 548 -12.15 -40.60 7.45
N THR A 549 -11.65 -39.38 7.40
CA THR A 549 -11.07 -38.76 6.20
C THR A 549 -9.70 -38.18 6.50
N VAL A 550 -8.80 -38.27 5.54
CA VAL A 550 -7.51 -37.58 5.54
C VAL A 550 -7.35 -36.88 4.20
N THR A 551 -6.95 -35.62 4.25
CA THR A 551 -6.70 -34.79 3.08
C THR A 551 -5.37 -34.08 3.21
N THR A 552 -4.74 -33.85 2.06
CA THR A 552 -3.57 -32.99 1.98
C THR A 552 -3.56 -32.32 0.63
N ALA A 553 -3.33 -31.01 0.58
CA ALA A 553 -3.24 -30.27 -0.67
C ALA A 553 -2.02 -29.33 -0.65
N ILE A 554 -1.32 -29.25 -1.79
CA ILE A 554 -0.20 -28.37 -2.01
C ILE A 554 -0.48 -27.44 -3.19
N GLU A 555 -0.23 -26.15 -2.96
CA GLU A 555 -0.17 -25.13 -3.99
C GLU A 555 1.27 -24.64 -4.10
N GLN A 556 1.82 -24.70 -5.32
CA GLN A 556 3.18 -24.26 -5.60
C GLN A 556 3.18 -23.28 -6.78
N ARG A 557 3.57 -22.02 -6.53
CA ARG A 557 3.83 -21.02 -7.58
C ARG A 557 4.98 -21.50 -8.47
N LEU A 558 4.67 -21.77 -9.73
CA LEU A 558 5.61 -22.23 -10.76
C LEU A 558 6.15 -21.06 -11.57
N MET A 559 5.31 -20.06 -11.83
CA MET A 559 5.68 -18.86 -12.58
C MET A 559 5.04 -17.61 -11.99
N THR A 560 5.79 -16.52 -11.97
CA THR A 560 5.35 -15.20 -11.54
C THR A 560 5.76 -14.17 -12.59
N ARG A 561 4.77 -13.50 -13.16
CA ARG A 561 4.91 -12.31 -14.01
C ARG A 561 3.99 -11.22 -13.45
N PRO A 562 4.21 -9.93 -13.79
CA PRO A 562 3.45 -8.82 -13.21
C PRO A 562 1.93 -8.99 -13.29
N THR A 563 1.42 -9.52 -14.40
CA THR A 563 -0.02 -9.71 -14.65
C THR A 563 -0.46 -11.17 -14.71
N VAL A 564 0.46 -12.14 -14.58
CA VAL A 564 0.14 -13.57 -14.74
C VAL A 564 0.86 -14.42 -13.71
N PHE A 565 0.10 -15.26 -13.01
CA PHE A 565 0.60 -16.27 -12.11
C PHE A 565 0.20 -17.67 -12.57
N VAL A 566 1.11 -18.63 -12.39
CA VAL A 566 0.84 -20.04 -12.65
C VAL A 566 1.18 -20.84 -11.41
N ASP A 567 0.18 -21.55 -10.88
CA ASP A 567 0.30 -22.46 -9.74
C ASP A 567 0.18 -23.91 -10.20
N GLY A 568 1.06 -24.75 -9.66
CA GLY A 568 0.90 -26.20 -9.65
C GLY A 568 0.10 -26.62 -8.43
N LEU A 569 -0.91 -27.45 -8.66
CA LEU A 569 -1.80 -27.96 -7.64
C LEU A 569 -1.59 -29.47 -7.50
N GLY A 570 -1.59 -29.96 -6.27
CA GLY A 570 -1.63 -31.38 -5.98
C GLY A 570 -2.48 -31.64 -4.75
N SER A 571 -3.33 -32.67 -4.78
CA SER A 571 -4.08 -33.09 -3.61
C SER A 571 -4.16 -34.61 -3.49
N LEU A 572 -4.20 -35.08 -2.25
CA LEU A 572 -4.46 -36.47 -1.90
C LEU A 572 -5.64 -36.49 -0.93
N TYR A 573 -6.52 -37.46 -1.11
CA TYR A 573 -7.62 -37.72 -0.20
C TYR A 573 -7.73 -39.23 0.02
N ALA A 574 -8.11 -39.61 1.23
CA ALA A 574 -8.47 -40.97 1.57
C ALA A 574 -9.61 -40.94 2.59
N SER A 575 -10.59 -41.81 2.45
CA SER A 575 -11.58 -42.03 3.49
C SER A 575 -11.91 -43.49 3.73
N ARG A 576 -12.52 -43.74 4.89
CA ARG A 576 -12.96 -45.05 5.33
C ARG A 576 -14.30 -44.92 6.06
N GLY A 577 -15.33 -45.57 5.55
CA GLY A 577 -16.60 -45.78 6.24
C GLY A 577 -16.60 -47.07 7.05
N SER A 578 -17.22 -47.07 8.23
CA SER A 578 -17.30 -48.27 9.08
C SER A 578 -18.49 -49.18 8.76
N ARG A 579 -19.47 -48.69 8.00
CA ARG A 579 -20.66 -49.44 7.53
C ARG A 579 -20.81 -49.32 6.03
N ASP A 580 -21.29 -50.37 5.38
CA ASP A 580 -21.60 -50.42 3.95
C ASP A 580 -23.12 -50.58 3.68
N ASP A 581 -23.92 -50.78 4.73
CA ASP A 581 -25.36 -50.99 4.71
C ASP A 581 -26.15 -49.73 5.12
N VAL A 582 -25.84 -48.59 4.50
CA VAL A 582 -26.43 -47.29 4.82
C VAL A 582 -27.13 -46.66 3.61
N PRO A 583 -28.17 -45.82 3.79
CA PRO A 583 -28.98 -45.28 2.69
C PRO A 583 -28.33 -44.11 1.94
N TYR A 584 -27.04 -43.87 2.13
CA TYR A 584 -26.28 -42.77 1.53
C TYR A 584 -24.92 -43.25 1.06
N PHE A 585 -24.28 -42.46 0.20
CA PHE A 585 -22.95 -42.77 -0.32
C PHE A 585 -21.89 -42.82 0.80
N ASN A 586 -21.46 -44.03 1.14
CA ASN A 586 -20.48 -44.30 2.19
C ASN A 586 -19.54 -45.45 1.80
N PRO A 587 -18.54 -45.20 0.93
CA PRO A 587 -17.60 -46.23 0.54
C PRO A 587 -16.84 -46.78 1.74
N SER A 588 -16.63 -48.11 1.78
CA SER A 588 -15.87 -48.74 2.84
C SER A 588 -14.42 -48.23 2.89
N GLU A 589 -13.81 -48.03 1.71
CA GLU A 589 -12.56 -47.29 1.52
C GLU A 589 -12.57 -46.61 0.14
N ASP A 590 -12.11 -45.37 0.10
CA ASP A 590 -11.86 -44.63 -1.15
C ASP A 590 -10.59 -43.79 -1.03
N ARG A 591 -9.95 -43.51 -2.17
CA ARG A 591 -8.74 -42.69 -2.25
C ARG A 591 -8.72 -41.91 -3.55
N SER A 592 -8.23 -40.68 -3.52
CA SER A 592 -7.96 -39.93 -4.72
C SER A 592 -6.61 -39.23 -4.69
N VAL A 593 -6.05 -39.09 -5.88
CA VAL A 593 -4.87 -38.26 -6.16
C VAL A 593 -5.25 -37.34 -7.29
N GLU A 594 -5.04 -36.03 -7.11
CA GLU A 594 -5.32 -35.03 -8.12
C GLU A 594 -4.09 -34.16 -8.36
N ILE A 595 -3.85 -33.84 -9.62
CA ILE A 595 -2.85 -32.88 -10.04
C ILE A 595 -3.50 -31.86 -10.97
N GLY A 596 -3.09 -30.60 -10.87
CA GLY A 596 -3.68 -29.55 -11.67
C GLY A 596 -2.76 -28.35 -11.88
N LEU A 597 -3.23 -27.44 -12.72
CA LEU A 597 -2.64 -26.13 -12.95
C LEU A 597 -3.71 -25.08 -12.78
N ARG A 598 -3.35 -23.98 -12.13
CA ARG A 598 -4.17 -22.77 -12.03
C ARG A 598 -3.42 -21.60 -12.67
N VAL A 599 -4.08 -20.91 -13.58
CA VAL A 599 -3.60 -19.69 -14.23
C VAL A 599 -4.47 -18.53 -13.76
N ASP A 600 -3.85 -17.57 -13.08
CA ASP A 600 -4.46 -16.31 -12.70
C ASP A 600 -3.89 -15.22 -13.60
N GLN A 601 -4.75 -14.50 -14.31
CA GLN A 601 -4.33 -13.37 -15.14
C GLN A 601 -5.12 -12.10 -14.78
N GLN A 602 -4.37 -11.05 -14.48
CA GLN A 602 -4.84 -9.70 -14.27
C GLN A 602 -5.16 -9.08 -15.63
N LEU A 603 -6.43 -8.75 -15.87
CA LEU A 603 -6.88 -8.17 -17.15
C LEU A 603 -6.92 -6.65 -17.09
N TRP A 604 -7.22 -6.10 -15.92
CA TRP A 604 -7.23 -4.67 -15.66
C TRP A 604 -6.98 -4.40 -14.18
N ARG A 605 -6.19 -3.38 -13.84
CA ARG A 605 -6.02 -2.89 -12.47
C ARG A 605 -5.84 -1.39 -12.50
N HIS A 606 -6.36 -0.74 -11.47
CA HIS A 606 -6.13 0.66 -11.17
C HIS A 606 -6.15 0.81 -9.65
N TYR A 607 -4.95 0.90 -9.05
CA TYR A 607 -4.76 0.91 -7.61
C TYR A 607 -5.47 -0.26 -6.92
N GLU A 608 -6.37 0.01 -5.98
CA GLU A 608 -7.08 -1.02 -5.20
C GLU A 608 -8.23 -1.68 -5.97
N ARG A 609 -8.46 -1.32 -7.25
CA ARG A 609 -9.51 -1.91 -8.08
C ARG A 609 -8.92 -2.77 -9.16
N HIS A 610 -9.49 -3.94 -9.37
CA HIS A 610 -8.96 -4.88 -10.35
C HIS A 610 -10.00 -5.83 -10.89
N PHE A 611 -9.73 -6.34 -12.09
CA PHE A 611 -10.47 -7.43 -12.72
C PHE A 611 -9.50 -8.51 -13.17
N ARG A 612 -9.65 -9.72 -12.61
CA ARG A 612 -8.84 -10.88 -12.97
C ARG A 612 -9.72 -12.06 -13.33
N HIS A 613 -9.19 -12.94 -14.18
CA HIS A 613 -9.79 -14.24 -14.42
C HIS A 613 -8.85 -15.36 -13.97
N ARG A 614 -9.45 -16.50 -13.66
CA ARG A 614 -8.76 -17.69 -13.17
C ARG A 614 -9.23 -18.90 -13.93
N LEU A 615 -8.31 -19.65 -14.52
CA LEU A 615 -8.57 -20.96 -15.11
C LEU A 615 -7.85 -22.03 -14.29
N THR A 616 -8.60 -22.98 -13.76
CA THR A 616 -8.05 -24.16 -13.09
C THR A 616 -8.41 -25.40 -13.89
N VAL A 617 -7.42 -26.23 -14.22
CA VAL A 617 -7.62 -27.51 -14.90
C VAL A 617 -6.87 -28.58 -14.12
N SER A 618 -7.55 -29.68 -13.85
CA SER A 618 -6.97 -30.79 -13.09
C SER A 618 -7.43 -32.14 -13.60
N VAL A 619 -6.64 -33.15 -13.28
CA VAL A 619 -6.94 -34.55 -13.54
C VAL A 619 -6.66 -35.35 -12.27
N GLY A 620 -7.68 -36.03 -11.78
CA GLY A 620 -7.62 -36.93 -10.65
C GLY A 620 -7.68 -38.40 -11.06
N GLN A 621 -7.12 -39.26 -10.23
CA GLN A 621 -7.42 -40.68 -10.19
C GLN A 621 -8.16 -40.96 -8.89
N TYR A 622 -9.40 -41.45 -8.99
CA TYR A 622 -10.22 -41.87 -7.86
C TYR A 622 -10.28 -43.41 -7.84
N TRP A 623 -9.99 -44.01 -6.70
CA TRP A 623 -10.14 -45.44 -6.45
C TRP A 623 -11.15 -45.67 -5.35
N GLN A 624 -12.02 -46.65 -5.54
CA GLN A 624 -13.01 -47.06 -4.57
C GLN A 624 -12.99 -48.58 -4.40
N GLN A 625 -12.99 -49.02 -3.14
CA GLN A 625 -13.08 -50.44 -2.81
C GLN A 625 -14.35 -51.06 -3.43
N GLY A 626 -14.19 -52.18 -4.13
CA GLY A 626 -15.28 -52.87 -4.84
C GLY A 626 -15.52 -52.38 -6.28
N TYR A 627 -14.99 -51.22 -6.69
CA TYR A 627 -15.25 -50.62 -8.01
C TYR A 627 -14.00 -50.29 -8.83
N GLY A 628 -12.82 -50.24 -8.20
CA GLY A 628 -11.54 -50.02 -8.89
C GLY A 628 -11.21 -48.54 -9.08
N SER A 629 -10.34 -48.23 -10.04
CA SER A 629 -9.85 -46.86 -10.30
C SER A 629 -10.50 -46.24 -11.54
N ALA A 630 -10.77 -44.94 -11.48
CA ALA A 630 -11.24 -44.14 -12.60
C ALA A 630 -10.55 -42.77 -12.64
N ILE A 631 -10.38 -42.23 -13.85
CA ILE A 631 -9.88 -40.87 -14.06
C ILE A 631 -11.04 -39.87 -13.90
N VAL A 632 -10.80 -38.77 -13.18
CA VAL A 632 -11.74 -37.69 -12.88
C VAL A 632 -11.15 -36.37 -13.40
N PRO A 633 -11.47 -35.94 -14.63
CA PRO A 633 -11.09 -34.63 -15.13
C PRO A 633 -11.98 -33.53 -14.53
N SER A 634 -11.41 -32.35 -14.32
CA SER A 634 -12.11 -31.14 -13.88
C SER A 634 -11.53 -29.89 -14.52
N ALA A 635 -12.40 -28.91 -14.71
CA ALA A 635 -12.07 -27.59 -15.19
C ALA A 635 -12.95 -26.55 -14.49
N GLU A 636 -12.37 -25.40 -14.17
CA GLU A 636 -13.06 -24.30 -13.51
C GLU A 636 -12.58 -22.99 -14.10
N TYR A 637 -13.53 -22.09 -14.38
CA TYR A 637 -13.25 -20.77 -14.88
C TYR A 637 -13.99 -19.73 -14.04
N ARG A 638 -13.23 -18.82 -13.41
CA ARG A 638 -13.75 -17.79 -12.51
C ARG A 638 -13.33 -16.39 -12.94
N HIS A 639 -14.16 -15.44 -12.57
CA HIS A 639 -13.92 -14.01 -12.62
C HIS A 639 -13.92 -13.44 -11.21
N GLU A 640 -13.04 -12.47 -10.96
CA GLU A 640 -12.98 -11.74 -9.70
C GLU A 640 -12.85 -10.24 -9.98
N TRP A 641 -13.72 -9.47 -9.34
CA TRP A 641 -13.76 -8.03 -9.34
C TRP A 641 -13.44 -7.51 -7.94
N GLN A 642 -12.35 -6.77 -7.80
CA GLN A 642 -12.13 -5.93 -6.64
C GLN A 642 -12.67 -4.53 -6.96
N LEU A 643 -13.81 -4.18 -6.37
CA LEU A 643 -14.52 -2.92 -6.61
C LEU A 643 -13.97 -1.77 -5.75
N GLY A 644 -13.19 -2.11 -4.74
CA GLY A 644 -12.49 -1.23 -3.82
C GLY A 644 -11.94 -2.03 -2.65
N GLU A 645 -11.32 -1.34 -1.70
CA GLU A 645 -10.76 -1.98 -0.51
C GLU A 645 -11.82 -2.75 0.28
N GLY A 646 -11.55 -4.04 0.46
CA GLY A 646 -12.44 -5.03 1.06
C GLY A 646 -13.79 -5.25 0.37
N ARG A 647 -13.87 -5.03 -0.95
CA ARG A 647 -15.10 -5.25 -1.73
C ARG A 647 -14.80 -6.15 -2.92
N ILE A 648 -15.11 -7.43 -2.79
CA ILE A 648 -14.78 -8.44 -3.79
C ILE A 648 -16.07 -9.11 -4.27
N PHE A 649 -16.25 -9.15 -5.59
CA PHE A 649 -17.30 -9.91 -6.23
C PHE A 649 -16.67 -10.97 -7.15
N GLU A 650 -17.00 -12.23 -6.92
CA GLU A 650 -16.50 -13.36 -7.69
C GLU A 650 -17.65 -14.18 -8.25
N TYR A 651 -17.44 -14.79 -9.41
CA TYR A 651 -18.37 -15.77 -9.98
C TYR A 651 -17.65 -16.69 -10.96
N GLY A 652 -18.19 -17.88 -11.18
CA GLY A 652 -17.58 -18.84 -12.07
C GLY A 652 -18.45 -20.02 -12.45
N ILE A 653 -17.85 -20.84 -13.31
CA ILE A 653 -18.40 -22.12 -13.73
C ILE A 653 -17.39 -23.23 -13.44
N ARG A 654 -17.88 -24.33 -12.92
CA ARG A 654 -17.12 -25.55 -12.67
C ARG A 654 -17.71 -26.70 -13.48
N TRP A 655 -16.83 -27.53 -14.01
CA TRP A 655 -17.17 -28.78 -14.67
C TRP A 655 -16.28 -29.90 -14.16
N SER A 656 -16.85 -31.06 -13.87
CA SER A 656 -16.09 -32.26 -13.53
C SER A 656 -16.80 -33.54 -13.99
N ARG A 657 -16.05 -34.65 -14.02
CA ARG A 657 -16.61 -35.98 -14.32
C ARG A 657 -16.29 -37.01 -13.24
N PRO A 658 -16.90 -36.91 -12.05
CA PRO A 658 -16.66 -37.84 -10.95
C PRO A 658 -17.17 -39.24 -11.27
N VAL A 659 -16.75 -40.21 -10.47
CA VAL A 659 -17.20 -41.60 -10.54
C VAL A 659 -17.55 -42.06 -9.14
N TYR A 660 -18.78 -42.54 -8.97
CA TYR A 660 -19.30 -43.06 -7.71
C TYR A 660 -19.87 -44.45 -7.97
N ASP A 661 -19.50 -45.43 -7.15
CA ASP A 661 -19.96 -46.82 -7.30
C ASP A 661 -19.75 -47.38 -8.74
N GLY A 662 -18.61 -47.02 -9.34
CA GLY A 662 -18.24 -47.40 -10.70
C GLY A 662 -19.01 -46.68 -11.82
N GLN A 663 -20.00 -45.85 -11.47
CA GLN A 663 -20.80 -45.10 -12.43
C GLN A 663 -20.26 -43.69 -12.63
N ARG A 664 -20.07 -43.31 -13.90
CA ARG A 664 -19.53 -42.00 -14.25
C ARG A 664 -20.65 -40.97 -14.32
N GLU A 665 -20.42 -39.85 -13.65
CA GLU A 665 -21.28 -38.68 -13.69
C GLU A 665 -20.59 -37.50 -14.38
N ARG A 666 -21.38 -36.48 -14.69
CA ARG A 666 -20.94 -35.18 -15.14
C ARG A 666 -21.63 -34.15 -14.26
N HIS A 667 -20.83 -33.34 -13.58
CA HIS A 667 -21.31 -32.25 -12.77
C HIS A 667 -20.95 -30.91 -13.42
N ILE A 668 -21.92 -30.00 -13.48
CA ILE A 668 -21.74 -28.61 -13.92
C ILE A 668 -22.29 -27.71 -12.82
N GLY A 669 -21.43 -26.88 -12.26
CA GLY A 669 -21.76 -25.93 -11.19
C GLY A 669 -21.55 -24.49 -11.62
N LEU A 670 -22.35 -23.59 -11.06
CA LEU A 670 -22.18 -22.14 -11.11
C LEU A 670 -22.09 -21.63 -9.68
N ASP A 671 -21.17 -20.72 -9.43
CA ASP A 671 -21.04 -20.07 -8.13
C ASP A 671 -20.85 -18.56 -8.28
N ALA A 672 -21.31 -17.81 -7.29
CA ALA A 672 -21.12 -16.38 -7.15
C ALA A 672 -21.00 -16.01 -5.66
N GLY A 673 -20.13 -15.04 -5.37
CA GLY A 673 -19.85 -14.57 -4.02
C GLY A 673 -19.60 -13.07 -3.99
N LEU A 674 -20.10 -12.41 -2.94
CA LEU A 674 -19.81 -11.01 -2.61
C LEU A 674 -19.24 -10.95 -1.20
N ARG A 675 -18.08 -10.32 -1.04
CA ARG A 675 -17.44 -10.01 0.24
C ARG A 675 -17.36 -8.51 0.42
N TRP A 676 -17.70 -8.05 1.62
CA TRP A 676 -17.65 -6.64 2.02
C TRP A 676 -16.95 -6.49 3.37
N GLY A 677 -16.00 -5.57 3.44
CA GLY A 677 -15.23 -5.24 4.65
C GLY A 677 -14.08 -6.20 4.97
N GLU A 678 -13.81 -7.18 4.11
CA GLU A 678 -12.77 -8.21 4.31
C GLU A 678 -11.40 -7.81 3.77
#